data_AF-A0A561VE19-F1
#
_entry.id   AF-A0A561VE19-F1
#
_cell.length_a   1.000
_cell.length_b   1.000
_cell.length_c   1.000
_cell.angle_alpha   90.00
_cell.angle_beta   90.00
_cell.angle_gamma   90.00
#
_symmetry.space_group_name_H-M   'P 1'
#
loop_
_entity.id
_entity.type
_entity.pdbx_description
1 polymer ?
#
loop_
_entity_poly.entity_id
_entity_poly.type
_entity_poly.pdbx_seq_one_letter_code
_entity_poly.pdbx_strand_id
1 'polypeptide(L)'
;MLAAVALTAAGLTSLPGSAAAAPTSSGPTARYLVQLDEEPLATYTGGVPGIAATKPTDGAKLNRTSGSAKAYRDHLRQQRTSVLDRVGVPAERTRVTMETAFNGFAADLTGPQAARLRATRGVRAVYESRKVHAATSHTPDYLGLTGKGGVWKKEFGGDSRAGEGVIIGVIDSGYWPESASFAPLPSPRPDQAIIDAKWKGTCDVGTEAPVTCNNKVIGARWYNDSGIAEAFPDDYSSPRDRNGHGTHTASTAAGIHGVRATSGTQDLGMISGMAPAARLAIYKALYDNGAGGATGTDIDIVHAIDDAVADGVDVINYSIGDDTEQFGAVDATFFNAAAAGVFVAAAAGNSGPFANTVDNSTPWLTTVAASTTDRQNTRKLTLGNGTTIAGVGMGETGVGPARLVFAKDSALDPDGAYGAGLCADDTLDPAKVKGAIVLCVRGEIPRTDKSIEVARAGGVGMVLYNEELNSLNADVQTVPTVHINEVDLATVTAYVAKGNATATISPSRLETVEAPAVAAFSSAGPSNLNAGELLKPDISAPGQDIVAAFSPSIGGNDFALESGTSMAAPHIAGIAALLLAKHPGWSPAAVRSALMTSAVDKTDKGNPIKIGTYDATPLNYGAGQVEPGSAFDPGLVYDSNQQDWIKYLCGVSADRGSDYGLGDLDGCDTIGAIDTAQLNYPSISLGRMVGKQSVTRTVTNVSDKTSTYTSSVQAPPGYKVKVTPAKMQIRPGHSARFTVEVTNTGGAFDTWADGSLTWRDQFKHEVRSPLVVHNSGLVTPDAITGKGTFGSLRIPAEVGYKGQLISQVSGLTSGTSTAVTLKGDGPSWDWSTSNNLPVPLPASISRTTLHVPAGTRSPEIHVTSARPTCSHIDWEDEEGVMECTEFSLNVYDTSGKFVTATASTRIGAKVSLPDGAGDYIVVVEQEFTENIKDGANAYTITSYLPGAPGTSTGRFTIDPKQRSVQPGATANLTVRWFGLAPGQRYVGVVEFRNGDGSLKTVPVTIQS
;
A
#
# COMPACT_ATOMS: atom_id res chain seq x y z
N MET A 1 42.46 -12.74 -53.19
CA MET A 1 42.44 -12.99 -51.73
C MET A 1 40.98 -13.10 -51.30
N LEU A 2 40.55 -14.34 -51.03
CA LEU A 2 40.18 -14.85 -49.69
C LEU A 2 38.82 -14.30 -49.24
N ALA A 3 37.72 -15.03 -49.44
CA ALA A 3 37.27 -16.25 -48.76
C ALA A 3 36.62 -15.97 -47.40
N ALA A 4 35.36 -16.38 -47.25
CA ALA A 4 34.76 -16.68 -45.96
C ALA A 4 33.97 -17.99 -46.09
N VAL A 5 34.45 -18.97 -45.32
CA VAL A 5 34.01 -20.36 -45.22
C VAL A 5 32.82 -20.43 -44.26
N ALA A 6 31.75 -21.14 -44.64
CA ALA A 6 30.70 -21.57 -43.74
C ALA A 6 31.01 -22.97 -43.23
N LEU A 7 31.20 -23.10 -41.91
CA LEU A 7 31.30 -24.39 -41.22
C LEU A 7 29.91 -25.00 -41.05
N THR A 8 29.81 -26.27 -41.42
CA THR A 8 28.68 -27.17 -41.25
C THR A 8 28.52 -27.60 -39.78
N ALA A 9 27.31 -27.47 -39.23
CA ALA A 9 26.93 -28.12 -37.98
C ALA A 9 26.21 -29.44 -38.30
N ALA A 10 26.99 -30.51 -38.37
CA ALA A 10 26.50 -31.87 -38.17
C ALA A 10 26.56 -32.21 -36.68
N GLY A 11 25.55 -32.88 -36.15
CA GLY A 11 25.65 -33.56 -34.86
C GLY A 11 24.38 -33.50 -34.03
N LEU A 12 23.48 -34.46 -34.25
CA LEU A 12 22.68 -35.13 -33.21
C LEU A 12 22.20 -36.46 -33.81
N THR A 13 23.17 -37.32 -34.12
CA THR A 13 22.96 -38.74 -34.41
C THR A 13 23.55 -39.57 -33.28
N SER A 14 22.84 -40.65 -32.94
CA SER A 14 23.23 -41.79 -32.09
C SER A 14 23.25 -41.61 -30.56
N LEU A 15 22.22 -42.14 -29.91
CA LEU A 15 22.39 -42.95 -28.69
C LEU A 15 21.43 -44.17 -28.77
N PRO A 16 21.92 -45.41 -28.60
CA PRO A 16 21.09 -46.60 -28.57
C PRO A 16 20.42 -46.73 -27.20
N GLY A 17 19.09 -46.77 -27.16
CA GLY A 17 18.33 -47.06 -25.94
C GLY A 17 18.28 -48.56 -25.68
N SER A 18 18.83 -48.99 -24.54
CA SER A 18 18.78 -50.36 -24.04
C SER A 18 17.35 -50.90 -23.96
N ALA A 19 17.16 -52.14 -24.42
CA ALA A 19 15.92 -52.88 -24.26
C ALA A 19 15.73 -53.28 -22.78
N ALA A 20 14.74 -52.67 -22.12
CA ALA A 20 14.21 -53.15 -20.85
C ALA A 20 13.00 -54.07 -21.10
N ALA A 21 12.90 -55.13 -20.31
CA ALA A 21 11.91 -56.21 -20.44
C ALA A 21 10.45 -55.71 -20.40
N ALA A 22 9.58 -56.43 -21.11
CA ALA A 22 8.16 -56.11 -21.25
C ALA A 22 7.38 -56.34 -19.94
N PRO A 23 6.60 -55.36 -19.45
CA PRO A 23 5.64 -55.60 -18.37
C PRO A 23 4.32 -56.17 -18.91
N THR A 24 3.80 -57.16 -18.19
CA THR A 24 2.48 -57.78 -18.37
C THR A 24 1.34 -56.83 -18.01
N SER A 25 0.18 -57.04 -18.62
CA SER A 25 -0.99 -56.15 -18.74
C SER A 25 -1.81 -55.88 -17.47
N SER A 26 -2.06 -54.58 -17.17
CA SER A 26 -3.38 -53.98 -16.82
C SER A 26 -3.28 -52.53 -16.26
N GLY A 27 -2.34 -51.71 -16.75
CA GLY A 27 -2.21 -50.31 -16.29
C GLY A 27 -3.30 -49.38 -16.84
N PRO A 28 -3.61 -48.26 -16.15
CA PRO A 28 -4.57 -47.26 -16.61
C PRO A 28 -4.17 -46.66 -17.97
N THR A 29 -5.16 -46.30 -18.78
CA THR A 29 -4.96 -45.64 -20.08
C THR A 29 -4.46 -44.20 -19.84
N ALA A 30 -3.29 -43.86 -20.37
CA ALA A 30 -2.75 -42.50 -20.36
C ALA A 30 -2.81 -41.88 -21.77
N ARG A 31 -2.78 -40.55 -21.86
CA ARG A 31 -2.81 -39.86 -23.15
C ARG A 31 -1.40 -39.73 -23.70
N TYR A 32 -1.19 -40.13 -24.95
CA TYR A 32 0.10 -40.03 -25.61
C TYR A 32 -0.02 -39.23 -26.91
N LEU A 33 1.02 -38.47 -27.23
CA LEU A 33 1.25 -37.83 -28.52
C LEU A 33 2.24 -38.68 -29.32
N VAL A 34 1.80 -39.19 -30.47
CA VAL A 34 2.59 -40.04 -31.37
C VAL A 34 3.03 -39.22 -32.57
N GLN A 35 4.34 -39.16 -32.82
CA GLN A 35 4.94 -38.52 -33.98
C GLN A 35 5.28 -39.56 -35.04
N LEU A 36 4.94 -39.30 -36.30
CA LEU A 36 5.25 -40.16 -37.44
C LEU A 36 6.56 -39.74 -38.13
N ASP A 37 7.13 -40.65 -38.91
CA ASP A 37 8.45 -40.48 -39.51
C ASP A 37 8.51 -39.45 -40.64
N GLU A 38 7.40 -39.24 -41.36
CA GLU A 38 7.37 -38.30 -42.49
C GLU A 38 7.32 -36.84 -42.02
N GLU A 39 7.84 -35.94 -42.85
CA GLU A 39 7.87 -34.51 -42.54
C GLU A 39 6.45 -33.93 -42.47
N PRO A 40 6.17 -33.00 -41.52
CA PRO A 40 4.92 -32.27 -41.54
C PRO A 40 4.82 -31.33 -42.75
N LEU A 41 3.59 -30.97 -43.14
CA LEU A 41 3.31 -30.12 -44.29
C LEU A 41 4.12 -28.80 -44.31
N ALA A 42 4.40 -28.23 -43.14
CA ALA A 42 5.15 -26.99 -43.00
C ALA A 42 6.63 -27.11 -43.40
N THR A 43 7.19 -28.30 -43.34
CA THR A 43 8.62 -28.54 -43.59
C THR A 43 8.89 -29.45 -44.77
N TYR A 44 7.87 -30.10 -45.34
CA TYR A 44 8.02 -31.02 -46.46
C TYR A 44 8.64 -30.36 -47.70
N THR A 45 9.87 -30.76 -48.02
CA THR A 45 10.66 -30.20 -49.12
C THR A 45 10.45 -30.89 -50.47
N GLY A 46 9.46 -31.78 -50.58
CA GLY A 46 9.31 -32.66 -51.75
C GLY A 46 10.00 -34.01 -51.54
N GLY A 47 9.70 -35.00 -52.39
CA GLY A 47 10.31 -36.34 -52.31
C GLY A 47 9.33 -37.51 -52.42
N VAL A 48 8.04 -37.27 -52.22
CA VAL A 48 6.97 -38.23 -52.54
C VAL A 48 6.61 -38.11 -54.02
N PRO A 49 6.69 -39.20 -54.80
CA PRO A 49 6.38 -39.18 -56.23
C PRO A 49 5.00 -38.57 -56.52
N GLY A 50 4.96 -37.58 -57.43
CA GLY A 50 3.71 -36.91 -57.83
C GLY A 50 3.22 -35.82 -56.86
N ILE A 51 3.95 -35.52 -55.78
CA ILE A 51 3.56 -34.50 -54.79
C ILE A 51 4.69 -33.47 -54.61
N ALA A 52 4.47 -32.26 -55.11
CA ALA A 52 5.41 -31.15 -55.00
C ALA A 52 5.62 -30.69 -53.54
N ALA A 53 6.76 -30.05 -53.26
CA ALA A 53 7.10 -29.50 -51.96
C ALA A 53 6.01 -28.55 -51.43
N THR A 54 5.80 -28.54 -50.12
CA THR A 54 4.80 -27.69 -49.47
C THR A 54 5.41 -26.72 -48.46
N LYS A 55 6.70 -26.91 -48.11
CA LYS A 55 7.47 -25.95 -47.35
C LYS A 55 7.41 -24.57 -48.04
N PRO A 56 7.00 -23.51 -47.32
CA PRO A 56 7.00 -22.16 -47.88
C PRO A 56 8.43 -21.72 -48.22
N THR A 57 8.58 -20.97 -49.31
CA THR A 57 9.82 -20.22 -49.56
C THR A 57 10.01 -19.13 -48.51
N ASP A 58 11.24 -18.68 -48.32
CA ASP A 58 11.55 -17.64 -47.33
C ASP A 58 10.68 -16.39 -47.54
N GLY A 59 10.05 -15.93 -46.45
CA GLY A 59 9.10 -14.80 -46.45
C GLY A 59 7.64 -15.16 -46.81
N ALA A 60 7.36 -16.36 -47.32
CA ALA A 60 6.00 -16.81 -47.62
C ALA A 60 5.36 -17.60 -46.46
N LYS A 61 4.03 -17.54 -46.36
CA LYS A 61 3.25 -18.35 -45.39
C LYS A 61 2.79 -19.67 -46.03
N LEU A 62 2.63 -20.70 -45.20
CA LEU A 62 2.14 -22.01 -45.63
C LEU A 62 0.74 -21.94 -46.21
N ASN A 63 0.62 -22.28 -47.50
CA ASN A 63 -0.67 -22.39 -48.17
C ASN A 63 -1.24 -23.82 -48.02
N ARG A 64 -2.09 -24.01 -47.01
CA ARG A 64 -2.70 -25.31 -46.69
C ARG A 64 -3.76 -25.77 -47.69
N THR A 65 -4.18 -24.93 -48.62
CA THR A 65 -5.24 -25.24 -49.59
C THR A 65 -4.72 -25.51 -51.00
N SER A 66 -3.41 -25.41 -51.23
CA SER A 66 -2.78 -25.72 -52.52
C SER A 66 -3.01 -27.18 -52.91
N GLY A 67 -2.94 -27.47 -54.21
CA GLY A 67 -3.08 -28.85 -54.72
C GLY A 67 -2.04 -29.80 -54.12
N SER A 68 -0.77 -29.36 -54.01
CA SER A 68 0.29 -30.13 -53.37
C SER A 68 0.07 -30.32 -51.88
N ALA A 69 -0.46 -29.32 -51.17
CA ALA A 69 -0.76 -29.43 -49.74
C ALA A 69 -1.92 -30.40 -49.46
N LYS A 70 -2.94 -30.44 -50.32
CA LYS A 70 -4.03 -31.43 -50.23
C LYS A 70 -3.50 -32.84 -50.49
N ALA A 71 -2.79 -33.04 -51.60
CA ALA A 71 -2.22 -34.34 -51.97
C ALA A 71 -1.26 -34.87 -50.91
N TYR A 72 -0.38 -34.01 -50.36
CA TYR A 72 0.56 -34.43 -49.31
C TYR A 72 -0.14 -34.79 -48.00
N ARG A 73 -1.16 -34.04 -47.60
CA ARG A 73 -1.95 -34.40 -46.40
C ARG A 73 -2.68 -35.72 -46.57
N ASP A 74 -3.18 -36.04 -47.76
CA ASP A 74 -3.78 -37.34 -48.05
C ASP A 74 -2.76 -38.48 -47.99
N HIS A 75 -1.52 -38.24 -48.41
CA HIS A 75 -0.41 -39.17 -48.19
C HIS A 75 -0.12 -39.40 -46.69
N LEU A 76 0.03 -38.32 -45.90
CA LEU A 76 0.25 -38.41 -44.45
C LEU A 76 -0.88 -39.16 -43.73
N ARG A 77 -2.13 -39.00 -44.20
CA ARG A 77 -3.30 -39.73 -43.69
C ARG A 77 -3.20 -41.23 -43.94
N GLN A 78 -2.82 -41.65 -45.15
CA GLN A 78 -2.64 -43.06 -45.49
C GLN A 78 -1.56 -43.71 -44.62
N GLN A 79 -0.46 -43.00 -44.39
CA GLN A 79 0.64 -43.48 -43.53
C GLN A 79 0.21 -43.62 -42.08
N ARG A 80 -0.52 -42.64 -41.56
CA ARG A 80 -1.11 -42.70 -40.22
C ARG A 80 -2.05 -43.90 -40.08
N THR A 81 -2.93 -44.13 -41.05
CA THR A 81 -3.84 -45.30 -41.05
C THR A 81 -3.04 -46.60 -41.04
N SER A 82 -2.00 -46.71 -41.88
CA SER A 82 -1.15 -47.90 -41.91
C SER A 82 -0.43 -48.18 -40.58
N VAL A 83 -0.02 -47.12 -39.87
CA VAL A 83 0.59 -47.24 -38.53
C VAL A 83 -0.44 -47.68 -37.49
N LEU A 84 -1.63 -47.08 -37.50
CA LEU A 84 -2.74 -47.41 -36.58
C LEU A 84 -3.20 -48.86 -36.74
N ASP A 85 -3.36 -49.33 -37.98
CA ASP A 85 -3.75 -50.70 -38.31
C ASP A 85 -2.71 -51.72 -37.79
N ARG A 86 -1.41 -51.41 -37.96
CA ARG A 86 -0.31 -52.28 -37.52
C ARG A 86 -0.24 -52.46 -36.00
N VAL A 87 -0.69 -51.48 -35.22
CA VAL A 87 -0.67 -51.54 -33.75
C VAL A 87 -2.03 -51.89 -33.13
N GLY A 88 -3.05 -52.14 -33.96
CA GLY A 88 -4.40 -52.45 -33.50
C GLY A 88 -5.04 -51.32 -32.70
N VAL A 89 -4.74 -50.07 -33.02
CA VAL A 89 -5.38 -48.89 -32.42
C VAL A 89 -6.44 -48.41 -33.41
N PRO A 90 -7.75 -48.55 -33.09
CA PRO A 90 -8.80 -48.11 -33.98
C PRO A 90 -8.71 -46.60 -34.24
N ALA A 91 -9.03 -46.16 -35.46
CA ALA A 91 -8.94 -44.75 -35.85
C ALA A 91 -9.81 -43.85 -34.95
N GLU A 92 -10.93 -44.35 -34.45
CA GLU A 92 -11.83 -43.67 -33.50
C GLU A 92 -11.20 -43.42 -32.11
N ARG A 93 -10.09 -44.08 -31.77
CA ARG A 93 -9.32 -43.80 -30.54
C ARG A 93 -8.31 -42.67 -30.70
N THR A 94 -8.11 -42.17 -31.92
CA THR A 94 -7.34 -40.94 -32.13
C THR A 94 -8.21 -39.74 -31.76
N ARG A 95 -7.76 -38.97 -30.76
CA ARG A 95 -8.48 -37.79 -30.27
C ARG A 95 -8.27 -36.59 -31.17
N VAL A 96 -7.04 -36.44 -31.66
CA VAL A 96 -6.63 -35.34 -32.53
C VAL A 96 -5.61 -35.88 -33.52
N THR A 97 -5.69 -35.42 -34.77
CA THR A 97 -4.69 -35.70 -35.81
C THR A 97 -4.06 -34.40 -36.27
N MET A 98 -2.75 -34.43 -36.49
CA MET A 98 -1.92 -33.27 -36.78
C MET A 98 -1.09 -33.59 -38.02
N GLU A 99 -1.15 -32.71 -39.02
CA GLU A 99 -0.49 -32.92 -40.32
C GLU A 99 0.31 -31.67 -40.76
N THR A 100 0.17 -30.55 -40.03
CA THR A 100 0.59 -29.22 -40.52
C THR A 100 1.97 -28.81 -40.03
N ALA A 101 2.13 -28.57 -38.73
CA ALA A 101 3.43 -28.24 -38.10
C ALA A 101 4.02 -29.46 -37.37
N PHE A 102 3.17 -30.45 -37.12
CA PHE A 102 3.50 -31.73 -36.48
C PHE A 102 2.81 -32.81 -37.30
N ASN A 103 3.50 -33.91 -37.61
CA ASN A 103 2.95 -35.07 -38.31
C ASN A 103 2.73 -36.18 -37.29
N GLY A 104 1.49 -36.39 -36.87
CA GLY A 104 1.21 -37.28 -35.75
C GLY A 104 -0.24 -37.28 -35.29
N PHE A 105 -0.49 -37.96 -34.17
CA PHE A 105 -1.82 -38.04 -33.56
C PHE A 105 -1.73 -38.16 -32.04
N ALA A 106 -2.79 -37.75 -31.35
CA ALA A 106 -2.97 -37.99 -29.93
C ALA A 106 -3.95 -39.15 -29.72
N ALA A 107 -3.62 -40.10 -28.85
CA ALA A 107 -4.48 -41.23 -28.52
C ALA A 107 -4.38 -41.59 -27.03
N ASP A 108 -5.47 -42.11 -26.47
CA ASP A 108 -5.48 -42.69 -25.13
C ASP A 108 -4.98 -44.14 -25.27
N LEU A 109 -3.80 -44.46 -24.72
CA LEU A 109 -3.11 -45.74 -24.87
C LEU A 109 -2.76 -46.35 -23.50
N THR A 110 -2.73 -47.67 -23.44
CA THR A 110 -2.08 -48.39 -22.32
C THR A 110 -0.56 -48.39 -22.48
N GLY A 111 0.19 -48.57 -21.38
CA GLY A 111 1.66 -48.69 -21.42
C GLY A 111 2.18 -49.69 -22.48
N PRO A 112 1.62 -50.91 -22.59
CA PRO A 112 1.99 -51.86 -23.65
C PRO A 112 1.63 -51.42 -25.08
N GLN A 113 0.58 -50.61 -25.27
CA GLN A 113 0.25 -50.03 -26.59
C GLN A 113 1.24 -48.91 -26.96
N ALA A 114 1.60 -48.06 -26.01
CA ALA A 114 2.61 -47.02 -26.22
C ALA A 114 3.99 -47.62 -26.53
N ALA A 115 4.39 -48.70 -25.83
CA ALA A 115 5.64 -49.42 -26.10
C ALA A 115 5.67 -50.06 -27.50
N ARG A 116 4.56 -50.67 -27.94
CA ARG A 116 4.43 -51.21 -29.31
C ARG A 116 4.50 -50.11 -30.37
N LEU A 117 3.85 -48.97 -30.13
CA LEU A 117 3.93 -47.82 -31.04
C LEU A 117 5.37 -47.30 -31.17
N ARG A 118 6.14 -47.23 -30.08
CA ARG A 118 7.57 -46.85 -30.14
C ARG A 118 8.43 -47.78 -31.00
N ALA A 119 8.06 -49.05 -31.10
CA ALA A 119 8.77 -50.06 -31.88
C ALA A 119 8.23 -50.23 -33.32
N THR A 120 7.21 -49.47 -33.72
CA THR A 120 6.55 -49.63 -35.02
C THR A 120 7.21 -48.77 -36.10
N ARG A 121 7.62 -49.39 -37.20
CA ARG A 121 8.16 -48.68 -38.38
C ARG A 121 7.18 -47.62 -38.89
N GLY A 122 7.61 -46.37 -39.03
CA GLY A 122 6.74 -45.24 -39.37
C GLY A 122 6.39 -44.34 -38.17
N VAL A 123 6.76 -44.73 -36.95
CA VAL A 123 6.64 -43.91 -35.74
C VAL A 123 8.02 -43.39 -35.33
N ARG A 124 8.15 -42.07 -35.30
CA ARG A 124 9.38 -41.37 -34.91
C ARG A 124 9.54 -41.29 -33.40
N ALA A 125 8.45 -41.01 -32.68
CA ALA A 125 8.46 -40.86 -31.23
C ALA A 125 7.06 -41.03 -30.63
N VAL A 126 7.01 -41.46 -29.36
CA VAL A 126 5.77 -41.50 -28.56
C VAL A 126 6.02 -40.77 -27.24
N TYR A 127 5.42 -39.59 -27.13
CA TYR A 127 5.49 -38.72 -25.97
C TYR A 127 4.28 -38.96 -25.07
N GLU A 128 4.50 -39.09 -23.78
CA GLU A 128 3.38 -39.04 -22.82
C GLU A 128 2.89 -37.60 -22.70
N SER A 129 1.58 -37.39 -22.74
CA SER A 129 0.95 -36.07 -22.64
C SER A 129 1.21 -35.50 -21.25
N ARG A 130 1.98 -34.42 -21.18
CA ARG A 130 2.21 -33.68 -19.94
C ARG A 130 1.24 -32.52 -19.85
N LYS A 131 0.70 -32.28 -18.65
CA LYS A 131 0.08 -30.98 -18.35
C LYS A 131 1.19 -29.94 -18.38
N VAL A 132 0.94 -28.83 -19.07
CA VAL A 132 1.78 -27.64 -19.03
C VAL A 132 0.96 -26.53 -18.41
N HIS A 133 1.61 -25.70 -17.62
CA HIS A 133 0.98 -24.70 -16.78
C HIS A 133 1.41 -23.30 -17.23
N ALA A 134 0.55 -22.31 -17.05
CA ALA A 134 0.99 -20.91 -17.10
C ALA A 134 1.94 -20.68 -15.92
N ALA A 135 3.04 -19.94 -16.12
CA ALA A 135 3.80 -19.44 -14.98
C ALA A 135 2.92 -18.40 -14.27
N THR A 136 2.56 -18.59 -13.01
CA THR A 136 1.59 -17.73 -12.29
C THR A 136 2.17 -17.03 -11.05
N SER A 137 3.50 -17.00 -10.91
CA SER A 137 4.26 -16.36 -9.84
C SER A 137 5.51 -15.71 -10.44
N HIS A 138 5.69 -14.40 -10.24
CA HIS A 138 6.53 -13.62 -11.16
C HIS A 138 7.28 -12.45 -10.51
N THR A 139 7.08 -12.12 -9.22
CA THR A 139 7.69 -10.89 -8.68
C THR A 139 9.22 -10.89 -8.68
N PRO A 140 9.96 -11.99 -8.40
CA PRO A 140 11.41 -12.00 -8.58
C PRO A 140 11.84 -11.83 -10.04
N ASP A 141 11.08 -12.38 -10.99
CA ASP A 141 11.34 -12.28 -12.42
C ASP A 141 11.08 -10.85 -12.92
N TYR A 142 9.94 -10.28 -12.52
CA TYR A 142 9.52 -8.89 -12.79
C TYR A 142 10.56 -7.88 -12.33
N LEU A 143 11.10 -8.08 -11.12
CA LEU A 143 12.14 -7.21 -10.53
C LEU A 143 13.57 -7.57 -10.98
N GLY A 144 13.73 -8.41 -12.02
CA GLY A 144 15.04 -8.73 -12.58
C GLY A 144 15.99 -9.50 -11.66
N LEU A 145 15.47 -10.19 -10.64
CA LEU A 145 16.30 -10.99 -9.73
C LEU A 145 16.77 -12.29 -10.37
N THR A 146 15.95 -12.88 -11.25
CA THR A 146 16.17 -14.21 -11.82
C THR A 146 16.72 -14.18 -13.24
N GLY A 147 16.97 -15.37 -13.81
CA GLY A 147 17.46 -15.50 -15.17
C GLY A 147 18.97 -15.27 -15.30
N LYS A 148 19.49 -15.40 -16.53
CA LYS A 148 20.94 -15.41 -16.78
C LYS A 148 21.64 -14.07 -16.49
N GLY A 149 20.90 -12.97 -16.59
CA GLY A 149 21.38 -11.61 -16.30
C GLY A 149 20.86 -11.04 -14.98
N GLY A 150 20.03 -11.78 -14.24
CA GLY A 150 19.42 -11.27 -13.02
C GLY A 150 20.38 -11.20 -11.84
N VAL A 151 19.95 -10.47 -10.82
CA VAL A 151 20.73 -10.19 -9.60
C VAL A 151 21.28 -11.45 -8.95
N TRP A 152 20.46 -12.49 -8.76
CA TRP A 152 20.90 -13.71 -8.10
C TRP A 152 22.08 -14.36 -8.83
N LYS A 153 22.01 -14.42 -10.17
CA LYS A 153 23.09 -15.01 -10.96
C LYS A 153 24.33 -14.13 -10.98
N LYS A 154 24.16 -12.82 -11.18
CA LYS A 154 25.24 -11.86 -11.36
C LYS A 154 26.01 -11.61 -10.07
N GLU A 155 25.30 -11.41 -8.95
CA GLU A 155 25.90 -10.96 -7.70
C GLU A 155 26.22 -12.11 -6.74
N PHE A 156 25.47 -13.22 -6.81
CA PHE A 156 25.59 -14.37 -5.88
C PHE A 156 25.97 -15.69 -6.56
N GLY A 157 25.98 -15.74 -7.90
CA GLY A 157 26.24 -16.96 -8.66
C GLY A 157 25.03 -17.89 -8.83
N GLY A 158 23.90 -17.59 -8.18
CA GLY A 158 22.63 -18.31 -8.24
C GLY A 158 21.72 -18.02 -7.03
N ASP A 159 20.48 -18.49 -7.12
CA ASP A 159 19.42 -18.38 -6.10
C ASP A 159 19.82 -19.01 -4.75
N SER A 160 20.46 -20.19 -4.76
CA SER A 160 20.93 -20.90 -3.57
C SER A 160 21.89 -20.13 -2.63
N ARG A 161 22.40 -18.97 -3.10
CA ARG A 161 23.32 -18.09 -2.38
C ARG A 161 22.77 -16.66 -2.18
N ALA A 162 21.60 -16.35 -2.74
CA ALA A 162 21.02 -15.01 -2.72
C ALA A 162 20.49 -14.67 -1.31
N GLY A 163 21.25 -13.85 -0.57
CA GLY A 163 20.96 -13.47 0.82
C GLY A 163 21.81 -14.21 1.87
N GLU A 164 22.88 -14.90 1.46
CA GLU A 164 23.79 -15.59 2.35
C GLU A 164 24.32 -14.71 3.50
N GLY A 165 24.30 -15.25 4.72
CA GLY A 165 24.86 -14.60 5.90
C GLY A 165 23.98 -13.49 6.49
N VAL A 166 22.75 -13.31 5.98
CA VAL A 166 21.79 -12.30 6.44
C VAL A 166 20.59 -12.95 7.13
N ILE A 167 20.09 -12.29 8.18
CA ILE A 167 18.95 -12.70 9.01
C ILE A 167 17.88 -11.61 8.88
N ILE A 168 16.69 -12.00 8.41
CA ILE A 168 15.52 -11.12 8.31
C ILE A 168 14.59 -11.46 9.47
N GLY A 169 14.37 -10.49 10.36
CA GLY A 169 13.31 -10.50 11.36
C GLY A 169 11.97 -10.13 10.74
N VAL A 170 10.91 -10.87 11.09
CA VAL A 170 9.54 -10.58 10.65
C VAL A 170 8.68 -10.38 11.89
N ILE A 171 8.23 -9.15 12.11
CA ILE A 171 7.32 -8.79 13.21
C ILE A 171 5.90 -8.73 12.63
N ASP A 172 5.08 -9.71 12.99
CA ASP A 172 3.81 -9.98 12.30
C ASP A 172 2.90 -10.92 13.14
N SER A 173 1.96 -11.63 12.51
CA SER A 173 1.04 -12.61 13.12
C SER A 173 1.63 -14.01 13.38
N GLY A 174 2.95 -14.19 13.14
CA GLY A 174 3.66 -15.46 13.29
C GLY A 174 4.03 -16.11 11.95
N TYR A 175 4.26 -17.42 11.94
CA TYR A 175 4.44 -18.18 10.69
C TYR A 175 3.84 -19.59 10.72
N TRP A 176 3.58 -20.16 9.54
CA TRP A 176 3.17 -21.56 9.37
C TRP A 176 4.38 -22.47 9.04
N PRO A 177 4.98 -23.18 10.01
CA PRO A 177 6.26 -23.88 9.84
C PRO A 177 6.25 -25.00 8.80
N GLU A 178 5.11 -25.65 8.57
CA GLU A 178 4.99 -26.74 7.60
C GLU A 178 4.92 -26.26 6.15
N SER A 179 4.85 -24.94 5.91
CA SER A 179 4.85 -24.40 4.56
C SER A 179 6.11 -24.81 3.80
N ALA A 180 5.95 -25.25 2.55
CA ALA A 180 7.07 -25.59 1.67
C ALA A 180 8.04 -24.41 1.45
N SER A 181 7.56 -23.17 1.61
CA SER A 181 8.38 -21.95 1.55
C SER A 181 9.43 -21.85 2.65
N PHE A 182 9.26 -22.60 3.75
CA PHE A 182 10.16 -22.59 4.91
C PHE A 182 10.88 -23.92 5.11
N ALA A 183 10.90 -24.79 4.09
CA ALA A 183 11.63 -26.04 4.17
C ALA A 183 13.14 -25.78 4.43
N PRO A 184 13.81 -26.68 5.15
CA PRO A 184 15.22 -26.51 5.50
C PRO A 184 16.11 -26.26 4.28
N LEU A 185 17.06 -25.34 4.41
CA LEU A 185 18.09 -25.12 3.40
C LEU A 185 19.04 -26.32 3.33
N PRO A 186 19.62 -26.62 2.15
CA PRO A 186 20.62 -27.69 2.02
C PRO A 186 21.81 -27.47 2.96
N SER A 187 22.21 -28.51 3.69
CA SER A 187 23.38 -28.50 4.59
C SER A 187 24.51 -29.39 4.06
N PRO A 188 25.79 -29.02 4.28
CA PRO A 188 26.26 -27.85 5.01
C PRO A 188 26.09 -26.54 4.24
N ARG A 189 25.99 -25.43 4.98
CA ARG A 189 25.80 -24.07 4.44
C ARG A 189 27.11 -23.28 4.48
N PRO A 190 27.50 -22.58 3.40
CA PRO A 190 28.73 -21.77 3.38
C PRO A 190 28.73 -20.62 4.38
N ASP A 191 27.54 -20.10 4.70
CA ASP A 191 27.33 -18.95 5.59
C ASP A 191 27.09 -19.33 7.05
N GLN A 192 27.16 -20.62 7.42
CA GLN A 192 26.78 -21.07 8.76
C GLN A 192 27.62 -20.41 9.85
N ALA A 193 28.94 -20.29 9.67
CA ALA A 193 29.81 -19.63 10.65
C ALA A 193 29.52 -18.13 10.82
N ILE A 194 28.98 -17.46 9.78
CA ILE A 194 28.57 -16.06 9.86
C ILE A 194 27.30 -15.94 10.71
N ILE A 195 26.34 -16.84 10.48
CA ILE A 195 25.10 -16.91 11.27
C ILE A 195 25.42 -17.23 12.74
N ASP A 196 26.22 -18.27 13.00
CA ASP A 196 26.57 -18.70 14.36
C ASP A 196 27.32 -17.61 15.16
N ALA A 197 28.05 -16.72 14.48
CA ALA A 197 28.79 -15.64 15.12
C ALA A 197 27.91 -14.48 15.62
N LYS A 198 26.71 -14.32 15.07
CA LYS A 198 25.84 -13.16 15.36
C LYS A 198 24.46 -13.53 15.90
N TRP A 199 23.91 -14.67 15.51
CA TRP A 199 22.58 -15.11 15.93
C TRP A 199 22.57 -15.53 17.40
N LYS A 200 21.68 -14.92 18.19
CA LYS A 200 21.51 -15.21 19.62
C LYS A 200 20.08 -15.59 20.01
N GLY A 201 19.17 -15.61 19.05
CA GLY A 201 17.76 -15.88 19.31
C GLY A 201 17.42 -17.34 19.57
N THR A 202 16.20 -17.53 20.03
CA THR A 202 15.64 -18.81 20.45
C THR A 202 14.54 -19.29 19.50
N CYS A 203 14.15 -20.55 19.68
CA CYS A 203 12.95 -21.10 19.07
C CYS A 203 11.97 -21.46 20.17
N ASP A 204 11.05 -20.55 20.45
CA ASP A 204 10.02 -20.72 21.46
C ASP A 204 8.94 -21.62 20.88
N VAL A 205 8.91 -22.85 21.36
CA VAL A 205 8.01 -23.89 20.84
C VAL A 205 6.54 -23.49 21.01
N GLY A 206 6.22 -22.70 22.05
CA GLY A 206 4.86 -22.31 22.44
C GLY A 206 4.10 -23.44 23.14
N THR A 207 2.95 -23.10 23.74
CA THR A 207 2.11 -24.07 24.49
C THR A 207 1.00 -24.67 23.64
N GLU A 208 0.59 -24.00 22.57
CA GLU A 208 -0.49 -24.42 21.67
C GLU A 208 0.00 -24.52 20.23
N ALA A 209 -0.35 -25.62 19.56
CA ALA A 209 0.07 -25.90 18.17
C ALA A 209 1.58 -25.64 17.94
N PRO A 210 2.45 -26.38 18.65
CA PRO A 210 3.85 -26.03 18.81
C PRO A 210 4.60 -25.90 17.47
N VAL A 211 5.62 -25.04 17.46
CA VAL A 211 6.48 -24.81 16.28
C VAL A 211 7.85 -25.44 16.46
N THR A 212 8.54 -25.69 15.34
CA THR A 212 9.94 -26.15 15.36
C THR A 212 10.73 -25.36 14.32
N CYS A 213 11.83 -24.76 14.76
CA CYS A 213 12.76 -24.05 13.90
C CYS A 213 13.68 -25.02 13.17
N ASN A 214 14.22 -24.57 12.04
CA ASN A 214 15.16 -25.31 11.23
C ASN A 214 16.29 -24.36 10.79
N ASN A 215 17.09 -24.73 9.79
CA ASN A 215 18.14 -23.85 9.30
C ASN A 215 17.63 -22.81 8.27
N LYS A 216 16.33 -22.73 7.98
CA LYS A 216 15.70 -21.68 7.18
C LYS A 216 15.07 -20.62 8.10
N VAL A 217 14.14 -21.05 8.94
CA VAL A 217 13.59 -20.25 10.05
C VAL A 217 14.36 -20.65 11.30
N ILE A 218 15.31 -19.81 11.71
CA ILE A 218 16.30 -20.12 12.75
C ILE A 218 15.84 -19.71 14.15
N GLY A 219 14.83 -18.84 14.23
CA GLY A 219 14.21 -18.40 15.48
C GLY A 219 12.73 -18.10 15.31
N ALA A 220 11.99 -18.27 16.39
CA ALA A 220 10.57 -17.98 16.45
C ALA A 220 10.19 -17.63 17.89
N ARG A 221 9.57 -16.47 18.10
CA ARG A 221 9.07 -15.98 19.40
C ARG A 221 7.65 -15.45 19.26
N TRP A 222 6.96 -15.28 20.37
CA TRP A 222 5.60 -14.73 20.44
C TRP A 222 5.43 -13.90 21.71
N TYR A 223 4.63 -12.85 21.64
CA TYR A 223 4.53 -11.82 22.68
C TYR A 223 3.08 -11.60 23.09
N ASN A 224 2.82 -11.67 24.40
CA ASN A 224 1.52 -11.43 25.02
C ASN A 224 1.69 -10.71 26.37
N ASP A 225 2.68 -9.84 26.47
CA ASP A 225 2.98 -9.10 27.70
C ASP A 225 1.85 -8.12 28.04
N SER A 226 1.10 -7.66 27.04
CA SER A 226 -0.11 -6.85 27.22
C SER A 226 -1.35 -7.63 27.65
N GLY A 227 -1.36 -8.96 27.50
CA GLY A 227 -2.55 -9.80 27.65
C GLY A 227 -3.48 -9.81 26.43
N ILE A 228 -3.12 -9.21 25.30
CA ILE A 228 -3.96 -9.12 24.09
C ILE A 228 -4.47 -10.48 23.57
N ALA A 229 -3.73 -11.58 23.74
CA ALA A 229 -4.17 -12.90 23.34
C ALA A 229 -5.46 -13.34 24.06
N GLU A 230 -5.76 -12.81 25.25
CA GLU A 230 -7.00 -13.08 25.98
C GLU A 230 -8.24 -12.54 25.25
N ALA A 231 -8.07 -11.48 24.45
CA ALA A 231 -9.13 -10.94 23.59
C ALA A 231 -9.38 -11.80 22.34
N PHE A 232 -8.42 -12.66 21.97
CA PHE A 232 -8.45 -13.49 20.78
C PHE A 232 -8.21 -14.98 21.13
N PRO A 233 -9.12 -15.60 21.94
CA PRO A 233 -8.90 -16.93 22.50
C PRO A 233 -8.86 -18.06 21.46
N ASP A 234 -9.25 -17.79 20.22
CA ASP A 234 -9.18 -18.75 19.13
C ASP A 234 -7.79 -18.80 18.46
N ASP A 235 -6.90 -17.84 18.73
CA ASP A 235 -5.51 -17.83 18.25
C ASP A 235 -4.58 -18.65 19.14
N TYR A 236 -3.38 -18.94 18.65
CA TYR A 236 -2.40 -19.79 19.32
C TYR A 236 -1.50 -19.01 20.26
N SER A 237 -1.34 -19.53 21.47
CA SER A 237 -0.26 -19.19 22.42
C SER A 237 1.08 -19.80 21.99
N SER A 238 1.53 -19.47 20.77
CA SER A 238 2.80 -19.87 20.17
C SER A 238 3.13 -18.96 18.98
N PRO A 239 4.35 -19.05 18.40
CA PRO A 239 4.69 -18.31 17.18
C PRO A 239 3.95 -18.78 15.92
N ARG A 240 3.04 -19.76 16.03
CA ARG A 240 2.25 -20.25 14.90
C ARG A 240 1.26 -19.19 14.45
N ASP A 241 1.18 -19.04 13.14
CA ASP A 241 0.28 -18.12 12.46
C ASP A 241 -1.10 -18.71 12.26
N ARG A 242 -2.11 -18.15 12.94
CA ARG A 242 -3.52 -18.45 12.63
C ARG A 242 -4.01 -17.60 11.45
N ASN A 243 -3.73 -16.30 11.47
CA ASN A 243 -4.24 -15.35 10.48
C ASN A 243 -3.74 -15.65 9.05
N GLY A 244 -2.45 -15.89 8.88
CA GLY A 244 -1.79 -16.14 7.59
C GLY A 244 -0.96 -14.97 7.07
N HIS A 245 -1.16 -13.75 7.57
CA HIS A 245 -0.45 -12.54 7.13
C HIS A 245 1.08 -12.67 7.33
N GLY A 246 1.54 -13.07 8.51
CA GLY A 246 2.97 -13.25 8.79
C GLY A 246 3.64 -14.34 7.95
N THR A 247 2.93 -15.43 7.68
CA THR A 247 3.38 -16.48 6.74
C THR A 247 3.58 -15.91 5.33
N HIS A 248 2.67 -15.03 4.89
CA HIS A 248 2.71 -14.40 3.58
C HIS A 248 3.87 -13.42 3.45
N THR A 249 4.04 -12.54 4.43
CA THR A 249 5.11 -11.53 4.43
C THR A 249 6.49 -12.18 4.56
N ALA A 250 6.67 -13.15 5.46
CA ALA A 250 7.93 -13.87 5.63
C ALA A 250 8.35 -14.65 4.37
N SER A 251 7.39 -15.32 3.70
CA SER A 251 7.68 -16.06 2.47
C SER A 251 7.90 -15.16 1.26
N THR A 252 7.33 -13.96 1.24
CA THR A 252 7.64 -12.92 0.22
C THR A 252 9.06 -12.39 0.39
N ALA A 253 9.49 -12.14 1.62
CA ALA A 253 10.85 -11.65 1.90
C ALA A 253 11.91 -12.71 1.57
N ALA A 254 11.72 -13.93 2.07
CA ALA A 254 12.75 -14.96 2.02
C ALA A 254 12.22 -16.39 1.87
N GLY A 255 11.04 -16.66 1.33
CA GLY A 255 10.64 -18.02 0.99
C GLY A 255 11.68 -18.71 0.09
N ILE A 256 11.92 -20.01 0.27
CA ILE A 256 12.89 -20.73 -0.56
C ILE A 256 12.49 -20.71 -2.04
N HIS A 257 13.47 -20.88 -2.92
CA HIS A 257 13.25 -20.80 -4.36
C HIS A 257 12.53 -22.05 -4.91
N GLY A 258 11.62 -21.84 -5.85
CA GLY A 258 11.03 -22.91 -6.66
C GLY A 258 9.90 -23.67 -5.96
N VAL A 259 9.11 -22.98 -5.14
CA VAL A 259 7.99 -23.58 -4.41
C VAL A 259 6.74 -23.53 -5.26
N ARG A 260 6.08 -24.68 -5.44
CA ARG A 260 4.84 -24.77 -6.20
C ARG A 260 3.68 -24.19 -5.38
N ALA A 261 3.11 -23.08 -5.82
CA ALA A 261 1.99 -22.43 -5.14
C ALA A 261 0.65 -22.90 -5.73
N THR A 262 -0.28 -23.27 -4.86
CA THR A 262 -1.65 -23.66 -5.22
C THR A 262 -2.63 -23.14 -4.18
N SER A 263 -3.77 -22.61 -4.63
CA SER A 263 -4.88 -22.22 -3.76
C SER A 263 -6.14 -22.97 -4.21
N GLY A 264 -6.65 -23.86 -3.37
CA GLY A 264 -7.64 -24.87 -3.76
C GLY A 264 -7.15 -25.70 -4.97
N THR A 265 -7.95 -25.72 -6.05
CA THR A 265 -7.56 -26.36 -7.33
C THR A 265 -6.77 -25.45 -8.26
N GLN A 266 -6.65 -24.16 -7.92
CA GLN A 266 -6.01 -23.17 -8.77
C GLN A 266 -4.49 -23.26 -8.63
N ASP A 267 -3.84 -23.34 -9.78
CA ASP A 267 -2.39 -23.31 -9.88
C ASP A 267 -1.86 -21.88 -9.98
N LEU A 268 -1.06 -21.49 -8.99
CA LEU A 268 -0.49 -20.15 -8.83
C LEU A 268 1.02 -20.08 -9.15
N GLY A 269 1.60 -21.14 -9.71
CA GLY A 269 2.94 -21.08 -10.28
C GLY A 269 4.04 -21.62 -9.37
N MET A 270 5.28 -21.18 -9.61
CA MET A 270 6.48 -21.45 -8.81
C MET A 270 6.97 -20.16 -8.13
N ILE A 271 6.71 -19.99 -6.85
CA ILE A 271 7.08 -18.79 -6.10
C ILE A 271 8.50 -18.89 -5.52
N SER A 272 9.03 -17.74 -5.11
CA SER A 272 10.28 -17.58 -4.37
C SER A 272 10.22 -16.26 -3.63
N GLY A 273 10.81 -16.19 -2.43
CA GLY A 273 11.10 -14.91 -1.81
C GLY A 273 12.20 -14.16 -2.56
N MET A 274 12.38 -12.87 -2.24
CA MET A 274 13.42 -12.05 -2.88
C MET A 274 14.83 -12.49 -2.49
N ALA A 275 15.02 -12.94 -1.23
CA ALA A 275 16.29 -13.45 -0.70
C ALA A 275 16.16 -14.93 -0.25
N PRO A 276 16.08 -15.90 -1.17
CA PRO A 276 15.75 -17.28 -0.85
C PRO A 276 16.79 -17.99 0.05
N ALA A 277 18.04 -17.53 0.10
CA ALA A 277 19.08 -18.09 0.96
C ALA A 277 19.26 -17.39 2.33
N ALA A 278 18.60 -16.25 2.56
CA ALA A 278 18.62 -15.57 3.85
C ALA A 278 17.92 -16.40 4.93
N ARG A 279 18.28 -16.19 6.20
CA ARG A 279 17.60 -16.82 7.36
C ARG A 279 16.44 -15.96 7.81
N LEU A 280 15.40 -16.59 8.37
CA LEU A 280 14.24 -15.92 8.94
C LEU A 280 14.24 -16.08 10.47
N ALA A 281 13.88 -15.00 11.16
CA ALA A 281 13.54 -14.99 12.57
C ALA A 281 12.12 -14.41 12.72
N ILE A 282 11.21 -15.14 13.36
CA ILE A 282 9.80 -14.78 13.44
C ILE A 282 9.46 -14.23 14.83
N TYR A 283 8.75 -13.11 14.87
CA TYR A 283 8.35 -12.43 16.08
C TYR A 283 6.84 -12.16 16.01
N LYS A 284 6.03 -13.04 16.60
CA LYS A 284 4.57 -12.89 16.61
C LYS A 284 4.15 -11.84 17.64
N ALA A 285 3.76 -10.66 17.15
CA ALA A 285 3.24 -9.56 17.97
C ALA A 285 1.79 -9.18 17.61
N LEU A 286 1.22 -9.82 16.59
CA LEU A 286 -0.18 -9.67 16.18
C LEU A 286 -0.96 -10.98 16.37
N TYR A 287 -2.25 -10.84 16.67
CA TYR A 287 -3.22 -11.92 16.85
C TYR A 287 -4.40 -11.74 15.92
N ASP A 288 -4.93 -12.85 15.41
CA ASP A 288 -6.10 -12.88 14.53
C ASP A 288 -7.33 -12.30 15.21
N ASN A 289 -7.95 -11.31 14.59
CA ASN A 289 -9.11 -10.61 15.16
C ASN A 289 -10.47 -11.20 14.75
N GLY A 290 -10.48 -12.33 14.03
CA GLY A 290 -11.70 -12.98 13.54
C GLY A 290 -12.40 -12.26 12.38
N ALA A 291 -11.92 -11.08 11.96
CA ALA A 291 -12.46 -10.27 10.85
C ALA A 291 -11.54 -10.27 9.62
N GLY A 292 -10.64 -11.25 9.52
CA GLY A 292 -9.65 -11.35 8.45
C GLY A 292 -8.43 -10.45 8.62
N GLY A 293 -8.29 -9.75 9.75
CA GLY A 293 -7.13 -8.96 10.11
C GLY A 293 -6.36 -9.52 11.31
N ALA A 294 -5.21 -8.94 11.60
CA ALA A 294 -4.43 -9.22 12.80
C ALA A 294 -4.17 -7.93 13.58
N THR A 295 -4.19 -8.00 14.91
CA THR A 295 -4.13 -6.85 15.81
C THR A 295 -3.11 -7.10 16.92
N GLY A 296 -2.37 -6.07 17.32
CA GLY A 296 -1.33 -6.13 18.34
C GLY A 296 -1.37 -4.89 19.24
N THR A 297 -0.46 -4.83 20.21
CA THR A 297 -0.25 -3.64 21.04
C THR A 297 1.17 -3.12 20.93
N ASP A 298 1.37 -1.84 21.21
CA ASP A 298 2.70 -1.23 21.26
C ASP A 298 3.65 -1.95 22.23
N ILE A 299 3.14 -2.48 23.36
CA ILE A 299 3.96 -3.20 24.35
C ILE A 299 4.60 -4.44 23.71
N ASP A 300 3.78 -5.27 23.06
CA ASP A 300 4.22 -6.51 22.44
C ASP A 300 5.10 -6.25 21.22
N ILE A 301 4.77 -5.22 20.43
CA ILE A 301 5.55 -4.80 19.25
C ILE A 301 6.92 -4.26 19.68
N VAL A 302 6.99 -3.40 20.69
CA VAL A 302 8.26 -2.86 21.19
C VAL A 302 9.14 -3.98 21.72
N HIS A 303 8.58 -4.93 22.48
CA HIS A 303 9.34 -6.08 22.96
C HIS A 303 9.86 -6.94 21.80
N ALA A 304 9.02 -7.17 20.77
CA ALA A 304 9.42 -7.88 19.57
C ALA A 304 10.58 -7.21 18.82
N ILE A 305 10.59 -5.88 18.72
CA ILE A 305 11.68 -5.13 18.09
C ILE A 305 12.96 -5.24 18.93
N ASP A 306 12.87 -5.07 20.25
CA ASP A 306 14.01 -5.14 21.16
C ASP A 306 14.72 -6.51 21.08
N ASP A 307 13.95 -7.59 21.19
CA ASP A 307 14.45 -8.96 21.05
C ASP A 307 15.02 -9.20 19.65
N ALA A 308 14.38 -8.68 18.59
CA ALA A 308 14.90 -8.83 17.24
C ALA A 308 16.30 -8.22 17.08
N VAL A 309 16.50 -7.01 17.60
CA VAL A 309 17.82 -6.34 17.60
C VAL A 309 18.82 -7.12 18.45
N ALA A 310 18.43 -7.56 19.66
CA ALA A 310 19.29 -8.31 20.57
C ALA A 310 19.73 -9.68 20.00
N ASP A 311 18.83 -10.34 19.27
CA ASP A 311 19.04 -11.63 18.62
C ASP A 311 19.97 -11.56 17.40
N GLY A 312 20.25 -10.35 16.91
CA GLY A 312 21.22 -10.08 15.84
C GLY A 312 20.62 -10.13 14.43
N VAL A 313 19.36 -9.73 14.26
CA VAL A 313 18.76 -9.53 12.93
C VAL A 313 19.45 -8.38 12.18
N ASP A 314 19.58 -8.48 10.85
CA ASP A 314 20.15 -7.40 10.03
C ASP A 314 19.06 -6.53 9.38
N VAL A 315 17.91 -7.14 9.11
CA VAL A 315 16.75 -6.52 8.45
C VAL A 315 15.50 -6.86 9.22
N ILE A 316 14.62 -5.89 9.43
CA ILE A 316 13.25 -6.11 9.92
C ILE A 316 12.26 -5.80 8.80
N ASN A 317 11.36 -6.75 8.55
CA ASN A 317 10.11 -6.48 7.84
C ASN A 317 9.02 -6.12 8.86
N TYR A 318 8.43 -4.94 8.70
CA TYR A 318 7.35 -4.42 9.52
C TYR A 318 6.13 -4.12 8.64
N SER A 319 5.25 -5.11 8.47
CA SER A 319 4.06 -5.00 7.62
C SER A 319 2.83 -4.55 8.41
N ILE A 320 3.04 -3.59 9.32
CA ILE A 320 2.05 -3.11 10.29
C ILE A 320 1.95 -1.59 10.14
N GLY A 321 0.76 -1.04 10.30
CA GLY A 321 0.52 0.39 10.33
C GLY A 321 -0.68 0.74 11.18
N ASP A 322 -0.79 2.01 11.53
CA ASP A 322 -1.86 2.60 12.32
C ASP A 322 -2.74 3.53 11.46
N ASP A 323 -3.93 3.85 11.97
CA ASP A 323 -4.87 4.79 11.35
C ASP A 323 -4.50 6.26 11.66
N THR A 324 -3.56 6.49 12.58
CA THR A 324 -3.09 7.81 12.98
C THR A 324 -1.58 7.95 12.92
N GLU A 325 -1.11 9.06 12.35
CA GLU A 325 0.32 9.37 12.35
C GLU A 325 0.69 10.06 13.68
N GLN A 326 1.37 9.34 14.56
CA GLN A 326 1.87 9.82 15.86
C GLN A 326 3.30 9.31 16.08
N PHE A 327 4.11 10.07 16.84
CA PHE A 327 5.39 9.56 17.30
C PHE A 327 5.20 8.79 18.61
N GLY A 328 5.47 7.48 18.58
CA GLY A 328 5.24 6.59 19.72
C GLY A 328 6.46 5.81 20.19
N ALA A 329 6.22 4.87 21.12
CA ALA A 329 7.25 3.97 21.63
C ALA A 329 7.83 3.06 20.52
N VAL A 330 6.99 2.65 19.57
CA VAL A 330 7.41 1.86 18.40
C VAL A 330 8.42 2.65 17.55
N ASP A 331 8.16 3.93 17.25
CA ASP A 331 9.09 4.79 16.51
C ASP A 331 10.42 4.96 17.21
N ALA A 332 10.38 5.24 18.52
CA ALA A 332 11.58 5.38 19.35
C ALA A 332 12.40 4.08 19.39
N THR A 333 11.73 2.93 19.38
CA THR A 333 12.40 1.62 19.36
C THR A 333 13.02 1.35 18.00
N PHE A 334 12.34 1.66 16.90
CA PHE A 334 12.92 1.56 15.56
C PHE A 334 14.08 2.54 15.31
N PHE A 335 14.05 3.71 15.94
CA PHE A 335 15.19 4.62 15.93
C PHE A 335 16.44 3.93 16.49
N ASN A 336 16.29 3.23 17.63
CA ASN A 336 17.38 2.50 18.26
C ASN A 336 17.80 1.27 17.43
N ALA A 337 16.85 0.55 16.83
CA ALA A 337 17.15 -0.56 15.92
C ALA A 337 18.00 -0.08 14.73
N ALA A 338 17.61 1.01 14.08
CA ALA A 338 18.37 1.60 12.98
C ALA A 338 19.73 2.14 13.43
N ALA A 339 19.81 2.74 14.62
CA ALA A 339 21.09 3.18 15.20
C ALA A 339 22.03 2.00 15.51
N ALA A 340 21.47 0.83 15.83
CA ALA A 340 22.21 -0.43 15.98
C ALA A 340 22.61 -1.07 14.64
N GLY A 341 22.21 -0.49 13.51
CA GLY A 341 22.56 -0.95 12.16
C GLY A 341 21.52 -1.86 11.52
N VAL A 342 20.34 -2.03 12.12
CA VAL A 342 19.26 -2.84 11.56
C VAL A 342 18.45 -2.04 10.52
N PHE A 343 18.33 -2.55 9.31
CA PHE A 343 17.50 -1.92 8.27
C PHE A 343 16.03 -2.29 8.48
N VAL A 344 15.11 -1.31 8.42
CA VAL A 344 13.67 -1.55 8.60
C VAL A 344 12.92 -1.19 7.32
N ALA A 345 12.18 -2.15 6.77
CA ALA A 345 11.20 -1.93 5.72
C ALA A 345 9.80 -1.94 6.33
N ALA A 346 9.10 -0.81 6.23
CA ALA A 346 7.79 -0.61 6.83
C ALA A 346 6.71 -0.36 5.77
N ALA A 347 5.52 -0.92 5.96
CA ALA A 347 4.39 -0.68 5.08
C ALA A 347 3.93 0.79 5.17
N ALA A 348 3.56 1.42 4.04
CA ALA A 348 3.08 2.80 4.05
C ALA A 348 1.66 2.98 4.63
N GLY A 349 0.89 1.89 4.79
CA GLY A 349 -0.53 1.91 5.12
C GLY A 349 -1.43 1.63 3.90
N ASN A 350 -2.71 1.33 4.15
CA ASN A 350 -3.68 0.95 3.12
C ASN A 350 -4.90 1.89 3.06
N SER A 351 -4.74 3.13 3.53
CA SER A 351 -5.80 4.14 3.68
C SER A 351 -5.84 5.16 2.54
N GLY A 352 -5.14 4.88 1.43
CA GLY A 352 -5.21 5.66 0.19
C GLY A 352 -6.60 5.62 -0.47
N PRO A 353 -6.85 6.42 -1.52
CA PRO A 353 -5.87 7.12 -2.36
C PRO A 353 -5.60 8.58 -1.96
N PHE A 354 -6.25 9.06 -0.90
CA PHE A 354 -6.18 10.46 -0.50
C PHE A 354 -4.81 10.80 0.12
N ALA A 355 -4.41 12.07 -0.02
CA ALA A 355 -3.19 12.59 0.59
C ALA A 355 -3.26 12.51 2.12
N ASN A 356 -2.11 12.59 2.80
CA ASN A 356 -1.99 12.60 4.27
C ASN A 356 -2.41 11.29 4.95
N THR A 357 -2.30 10.17 4.25
CA THR A 357 -2.69 8.83 4.74
C THR A 357 -1.49 7.93 5.00
N VAL A 358 -0.28 8.40 4.69
CA VAL A 358 0.97 7.66 4.89
C VAL A 358 1.31 7.51 6.38
N ASP A 359 1.66 6.29 6.75
CA ASP A 359 2.16 5.92 8.06
C ASP A 359 3.65 5.53 8.02
N ASN A 360 4.24 5.18 9.16
CA ASN A 360 5.64 4.78 9.31
C ASN A 360 6.59 5.83 8.72
N SER A 361 6.30 7.11 8.97
CA SER A 361 6.89 8.24 8.26
C SER A 361 8.22 8.75 8.83
N THR A 362 8.73 8.11 9.89
CA THR A 362 9.99 8.52 10.52
C THR A 362 11.21 8.28 9.62
N PRO A 363 12.30 9.06 9.78
CA PRO A 363 13.40 9.04 8.81
C PRO A 363 14.37 7.87 8.92
N TRP A 364 14.26 7.00 9.92
CA TRP A 364 15.07 5.78 10.03
C TRP A 364 14.38 4.57 9.41
N LEU A 365 13.08 4.66 9.11
CA LEU A 365 12.34 3.64 8.38
C LEU A 365 12.48 3.80 6.87
N THR A 366 12.31 2.71 6.13
CA THR A 366 12.06 2.73 4.69
C THR A 366 10.60 2.38 4.45
N THR A 367 9.79 3.39 4.14
CA THR A 367 8.33 3.30 3.99
C THR A 367 7.95 2.91 2.57
N VAL A 368 7.17 1.84 2.41
CA VAL A 368 6.97 1.18 1.12
C VAL A 368 5.53 1.26 0.64
N ALA A 369 5.33 1.90 -0.51
CA ALA A 369 4.06 1.92 -1.23
C ALA A 369 3.84 0.63 -2.03
N ALA A 370 2.56 0.32 -2.27
CA ALA A 370 2.14 -0.84 -3.05
C ALA A 370 1.93 -0.48 -4.52
N SER A 371 2.55 -1.27 -5.41
CA SER A 371 2.35 -1.18 -6.85
C SER A 371 1.91 -2.52 -7.46
N THR A 372 1.40 -2.45 -8.69
CA THR A 372 1.03 -3.62 -9.50
C THR A 372 2.26 -4.25 -10.15
N THR A 373 2.12 -5.50 -10.58
CA THR A 373 3.06 -6.15 -11.50
C THR A 373 2.61 -5.99 -12.95
N ASP A 374 3.42 -6.49 -13.89
CA ASP A 374 3.11 -6.63 -15.32
C ASP A 374 2.11 -7.75 -15.62
N ARG A 375 1.48 -8.36 -14.61
CA ARG A 375 0.49 -9.44 -14.79
C ARG A 375 -0.80 -9.13 -14.05
N GLN A 376 -1.92 -9.38 -14.72
CA GLN A 376 -3.25 -9.18 -14.16
C GLN A 376 -4.20 -10.29 -14.60
N ASN A 377 -4.98 -10.82 -13.66
CA ASN A 377 -6.08 -11.74 -13.97
C ASN A 377 -7.30 -10.93 -14.39
N THR A 378 -7.62 -10.93 -15.69
CA THR A 378 -8.71 -10.13 -16.26
C THR A 378 -9.97 -10.97 -16.48
N ARG A 379 -11.13 -10.35 -16.26
CA ARG A 379 -12.46 -10.85 -16.62
C ARG A 379 -13.22 -9.77 -17.38
N LYS A 380 -14.21 -10.19 -18.16
CA LYS A 380 -15.08 -9.26 -18.89
C LYS A 380 -16.51 -9.39 -18.40
N LEU A 381 -17.13 -8.25 -18.13
CA LEU A 381 -18.57 -8.13 -17.91
C LEU A 381 -19.23 -7.72 -19.23
N THR A 382 -19.99 -8.62 -19.85
CA THR A 382 -20.78 -8.30 -21.04
C THR A 382 -22.24 -8.14 -20.65
N LEU A 383 -22.75 -6.92 -20.75
CA LEU A 383 -24.15 -6.58 -20.50
C LEU A 383 -25.02 -7.10 -21.65
N GLY A 384 -26.31 -7.35 -21.40
CA GLY A 384 -27.24 -7.88 -22.41
C GLY A 384 -27.48 -6.97 -23.61
N ASN A 385 -27.08 -5.69 -23.55
CA ASN A 385 -27.07 -4.76 -24.68
C ASN A 385 -25.79 -4.86 -25.56
N GLY A 386 -24.87 -5.77 -25.24
CA GLY A 386 -23.59 -5.97 -25.93
C GLY A 386 -22.42 -5.13 -25.42
N THR A 387 -22.66 -4.18 -24.50
CA THR A 387 -21.58 -3.39 -23.88
C THR A 387 -20.67 -4.32 -23.08
N THR A 388 -19.37 -4.21 -23.27
CA THR A 388 -18.39 -5.03 -22.55
C THR A 388 -17.46 -4.15 -21.75
N ILE A 389 -17.34 -4.45 -20.46
CA ILE A 389 -16.48 -3.78 -19.49
C ILE A 389 -15.35 -4.74 -19.11
N ALA A 390 -14.12 -4.23 -19.10
CA ALA A 390 -12.98 -4.97 -18.62
C ALA A 390 -12.86 -4.78 -17.10
N GLY A 391 -12.70 -5.89 -16.38
CA GLY A 391 -12.44 -5.88 -14.95
C GLY A 391 -11.42 -6.95 -14.59
N VAL A 392 -11.23 -7.17 -13.31
CA VAL A 392 -10.32 -8.20 -12.81
C VAL A 392 -11.10 -9.29 -12.07
N GLY A 393 -10.47 -10.45 -11.91
CA GLY A 393 -11.02 -11.53 -11.11
C GLY A 393 -10.41 -12.87 -11.51
N MET A 394 -10.37 -13.80 -10.57
CA MET A 394 -9.82 -15.14 -10.78
C MET A 394 -10.88 -16.19 -11.11
N GLY A 395 -10.45 -17.36 -11.57
CA GLY A 395 -11.28 -18.56 -11.77
C GLY A 395 -11.51 -18.96 -13.23
N GLU A 396 -11.51 -20.27 -13.48
CA GLU A 396 -11.57 -20.87 -14.82
C GLU A 396 -12.97 -20.86 -15.45
N THR A 397 -14.02 -20.58 -14.67
CA THR A 397 -15.41 -20.59 -15.11
C THR A 397 -15.97 -19.18 -15.27
N GLY A 398 -16.80 -19.00 -16.29
CA GLY A 398 -17.68 -17.84 -16.44
C GLY A 398 -19.09 -18.17 -16.01
N VAL A 399 -19.97 -17.17 -16.00
CA VAL A 399 -21.40 -17.35 -15.73
C VAL A 399 -22.24 -16.46 -16.64
N GLY A 400 -23.42 -16.93 -17.01
CA GLY A 400 -24.41 -16.19 -17.77
C GLY A 400 -24.62 -16.68 -19.21
N PRO A 401 -25.55 -16.05 -19.96
CA PRO A 401 -26.33 -14.89 -19.56
C PRO A 401 -27.26 -15.17 -18.38
N ALA A 402 -27.24 -14.30 -17.37
CA ALA A 402 -28.08 -14.39 -16.17
C ALA A 402 -28.66 -13.01 -15.84
N ARG A 403 -29.74 -12.97 -15.05
CA ARG A 403 -30.34 -11.72 -14.58
C ARG A 403 -29.32 -10.93 -13.78
N LEU A 404 -29.24 -9.62 -14.00
CA LEU A 404 -28.34 -8.72 -13.29
C LEU A 404 -29.16 -7.85 -12.33
N VAL A 405 -28.83 -7.86 -11.03
CA VAL A 405 -29.57 -7.12 -9.99
C VAL A 405 -28.66 -6.35 -9.05
N PHE A 406 -29.15 -5.22 -8.56
CA PHE A 406 -28.52 -4.53 -7.42
C PHE A 406 -28.77 -5.28 -6.12
N ALA A 407 -27.72 -5.42 -5.32
CA ALA A 407 -27.81 -6.03 -4.00
C ALA A 407 -28.69 -5.20 -3.06
N LYS A 408 -28.55 -3.86 -3.07
CA LYS A 408 -29.40 -2.94 -2.29
C LYS A 408 -30.90 -3.06 -2.57
N ASP A 409 -31.28 -3.35 -3.82
CA ASP A 409 -32.67 -3.54 -4.23
C ASP A 409 -33.17 -4.98 -3.92
N SER A 410 -32.24 -5.85 -3.54
CA SER A 410 -32.45 -7.26 -3.24
C SER A 410 -32.36 -7.58 -1.74
N ALA A 411 -32.50 -6.57 -0.88
CA ALA A 411 -32.44 -6.73 0.57
C ALA A 411 -33.54 -7.67 1.11
N LEU A 412 -33.16 -8.50 2.08
CA LEU A 412 -34.07 -9.36 2.86
C LEU A 412 -34.98 -8.51 3.76
N ASP A 413 -34.39 -7.52 4.43
CA ASP A 413 -35.09 -6.47 5.17
C ASP A 413 -35.14 -5.18 4.33
N PRO A 414 -36.32 -4.62 4.04
CA PRO A 414 -36.45 -3.33 3.35
C PRO A 414 -35.66 -2.17 3.98
N ASP A 415 -35.47 -2.18 5.31
CA ASP A 415 -34.71 -1.15 6.04
C ASP A 415 -33.20 -1.46 6.05
N GLY A 416 -32.79 -2.67 5.63
CA GLY A 416 -31.41 -3.16 5.58
C GLY A 416 -30.68 -2.94 4.24
N ALA A 417 -31.15 -2.01 3.39
CA ALA A 417 -30.64 -1.82 2.04
C ALA A 417 -29.14 -1.48 1.96
N TYR A 418 -28.57 -0.86 3.00
CA TYR A 418 -27.14 -0.57 3.10
C TYR A 418 -26.30 -1.85 3.21
N GLY A 419 -26.59 -2.69 4.21
CA GLY A 419 -25.93 -3.99 4.40
C GLY A 419 -26.13 -4.91 3.21
N ALA A 420 -27.33 -4.91 2.62
CA ALA A 420 -27.60 -5.64 1.37
C ALA A 420 -26.77 -5.10 0.21
N GLY A 421 -26.61 -3.78 0.06
CA GLY A 421 -25.72 -3.17 -0.93
C GLY A 421 -24.28 -3.66 -0.82
N LEU A 422 -23.80 -3.83 0.42
CA LEU A 422 -22.50 -4.39 0.75
C LEU A 422 -22.43 -5.91 0.60
N CYS A 423 -23.54 -6.61 0.36
CA CYS A 423 -23.62 -8.07 0.39
C CYS A 423 -23.08 -8.62 1.73
N ALA A 424 -23.45 -7.98 2.83
CA ALA A 424 -23.11 -8.42 4.18
C ALA A 424 -23.85 -9.71 4.55
N ASP A 425 -23.33 -10.44 5.51
CA ASP A 425 -23.88 -11.75 5.90
C ASP A 425 -25.37 -11.67 6.24
N ASP A 426 -26.13 -12.64 5.74
CA ASP A 426 -27.58 -12.77 5.92
C ASP A 426 -28.44 -11.57 5.47
N THR A 427 -27.92 -10.67 4.61
CA THR A 427 -28.67 -9.48 4.16
C THR A 427 -29.41 -9.63 2.84
N LEU A 428 -29.06 -10.58 1.96
CA LEU A 428 -29.71 -10.74 0.65
C LEU A 428 -30.95 -11.64 0.72
N ASP A 429 -32.03 -11.23 0.06
CA ASP A 429 -33.25 -12.03 -0.10
C ASP A 429 -33.05 -13.13 -1.16
N PRO A 430 -33.07 -14.42 -0.78
CA PRO A 430 -32.91 -15.52 -1.72
C PRO A 430 -33.96 -15.50 -2.85
N ALA A 431 -35.18 -15.02 -2.58
CA ALA A 431 -36.22 -14.92 -3.60
C ALA A 431 -35.88 -13.90 -4.70
N LYS A 432 -35.11 -12.86 -4.37
CA LYS A 432 -34.72 -11.79 -5.30
C LYS A 432 -33.40 -12.09 -6.01
N VAL A 433 -32.48 -12.86 -5.43
CA VAL A 433 -31.14 -13.09 -6.01
C VAL A 433 -30.91 -14.48 -6.62
N LYS A 434 -31.76 -15.47 -6.34
CA LYS A 434 -31.58 -16.83 -6.86
C LYS A 434 -31.41 -16.85 -8.39
N GLY A 435 -30.29 -17.43 -8.85
CA GLY A 435 -29.94 -17.53 -10.27
C GLY A 435 -29.47 -16.22 -10.93
N ALA A 436 -29.26 -15.15 -10.16
CA ALA A 436 -28.83 -13.85 -10.66
C ALA A 436 -27.34 -13.61 -10.47
N ILE A 437 -26.80 -12.67 -11.26
CA ILE A 437 -25.54 -11.99 -10.99
C ILE A 437 -25.88 -10.75 -10.16
N VAL A 438 -25.21 -10.60 -9.02
CA VAL A 438 -25.50 -9.56 -8.01
C VAL A 438 -24.44 -8.45 -8.06
N LEU A 439 -24.86 -7.18 -8.14
CA LEU A 439 -23.97 -6.02 -7.99
C LEU A 439 -23.79 -5.69 -6.51
N CYS A 440 -22.60 -5.94 -5.99
CA CYS A 440 -22.21 -5.62 -4.62
C CYS A 440 -21.23 -4.43 -4.63
N VAL A 441 -21.42 -3.49 -3.71
CA VAL A 441 -20.47 -2.38 -3.53
C VAL A 441 -19.25 -2.83 -2.74
N ARG A 442 -18.06 -2.38 -3.15
CA ARG A 442 -16.84 -2.54 -2.37
C ARG A 442 -16.89 -1.65 -1.11
N GLY A 443 -16.40 -2.19 0.02
CA GLY A 443 -16.29 -1.50 1.31
C GLY A 443 -16.58 -2.46 2.46
N GLU A 444 -16.32 -2.04 3.69
CA GLU A 444 -16.62 -2.64 5.02
C GLU A 444 -16.47 -4.17 5.18
N ILE A 445 -17.22 -4.94 4.40
CA ILE A 445 -17.20 -6.40 4.38
C ILE A 445 -16.02 -6.89 3.52
N PRO A 446 -15.27 -7.92 3.96
CA PRO A 446 -14.24 -8.55 3.14
C PRO A 446 -14.76 -8.97 1.76
N ARG A 447 -13.98 -8.73 0.70
CA ARG A 447 -14.43 -8.95 -0.69
C ARG A 447 -14.83 -10.40 -0.95
N THR A 448 -14.17 -11.34 -0.30
CA THR A 448 -14.44 -12.79 -0.39
C THR A 448 -15.77 -13.14 0.27
N ASP A 449 -16.07 -12.54 1.41
CA ASP A 449 -17.27 -12.81 2.21
C ASP A 449 -18.53 -12.33 1.50
N LYS A 450 -18.44 -11.21 0.78
CA LYS A 450 -19.51 -10.76 -0.13
C LYS A 450 -19.91 -11.84 -1.13
N SER A 451 -18.94 -12.58 -1.66
CA SER A 451 -19.23 -13.67 -2.61
C SER A 451 -19.82 -14.91 -1.93
N ILE A 452 -19.48 -15.14 -0.65
CA ILE A 452 -20.07 -16.22 0.16
C ILE A 452 -21.54 -15.91 0.39
N GLU A 453 -21.89 -14.68 0.76
CA GLU A 453 -23.28 -14.24 0.92
C GLU A 453 -24.08 -14.39 -0.38
N VAL A 454 -23.50 -13.94 -1.51
CA VAL A 454 -24.14 -14.13 -2.82
C VAL A 454 -24.38 -15.61 -3.12
N ALA A 455 -23.44 -16.48 -2.80
CA ALA A 455 -23.60 -17.93 -2.97
C ALA A 455 -24.68 -18.50 -2.04
N ARG A 456 -24.68 -18.11 -0.76
CA ARG A 456 -25.64 -18.54 0.28
C ARG A 456 -27.07 -18.20 -0.13
N ALA A 457 -27.30 -16.97 -0.59
CA ALA A 457 -28.61 -16.52 -1.07
C ALA A 457 -29.01 -17.11 -2.45
N GLY A 458 -28.12 -17.89 -3.09
CA GLY A 458 -28.39 -18.60 -4.34
C GLY A 458 -28.09 -17.82 -5.62
N GLY A 459 -27.37 -16.70 -5.52
CA GLY A 459 -26.78 -16.01 -6.66
C GLY A 459 -25.73 -16.86 -7.36
N VAL A 460 -25.54 -16.63 -8.65
CA VAL A 460 -24.62 -17.44 -9.52
C VAL A 460 -23.38 -16.68 -9.95
N GLY A 461 -23.30 -15.38 -9.65
CA GLY A 461 -22.13 -14.55 -9.92
C GLY A 461 -22.23 -13.21 -9.22
N MET A 462 -21.11 -12.48 -9.18
CA MET A 462 -21.03 -11.17 -8.54
C MET A 462 -20.32 -10.16 -9.45
N VAL A 463 -20.84 -8.95 -9.51
CA VAL A 463 -20.10 -7.78 -9.99
C VAL A 463 -19.76 -6.97 -8.76
N LEU A 464 -18.48 -6.97 -8.38
CA LEU A 464 -17.98 -6.09 -7.34
C LEU A 464 -17.61 -4.75 -8.00
N TYR A 465 -18.06 -3.63 -7.46
CA TYR A 465 -17.77 -2.33 -8.05
C TYR A 465 -17.27 -1.33 -7.01
N ASN A 466 -16.40 -0.43 -7.47
CA ASN A 466 -15.96 0.73 -6.72
C ASN A 466 -16.90 1.92 -6.99
N GLU A 467 -17.31 2.66 -5.95
CA GLU A 467 -18.05 3.93 -6.11
C GLU A 467 -17.12 5.13 -6.25
N GLU A 468 -15.91 5.02 -5.71
CA GLU A 468 -14.85 6.02 -5.74
C GLU A 468 -13.54 5.39 -6.22
N LEU A 469 -12.50 6.20 -6.49
CA LEU A 469 -11.20 5.70 -6.91
C LEU A 469 -10.67 4.64 -5.92
N ASN A 470 -10.55 3.41 -6.38
CA ASN A 470 -10.01 2.31 -5.57
C ASN A 470 -9.37 1.22 -6.45
N SER A 471 -8.58 0.33 -5.84
CA SER A 471 -7.86 -0.72 -6.56
C SER A 471 -8.81 -1.76 -7.18
N LEU A 472 -8.32 -2.53 -8.13
CA LEU A 472 -9.01 -3.70 -8.65
C LEU A 472 -8.28 -4.95 -8.16
N ASN A 473 -8.94 -5.76 -7.33
CA ASN A 473 -8.33 -6.95 -6.73
C ASN A 473 -8.89 -8.23 -7.35
N ALA A 474 -8.00 -9.12 -7.77
CA ALA A 474 -8.37 -10.37 -8.41
C ALA A 474 -8.47 -11.51 -7.39
N ASP A 475 -9.28 -11.33 -6.34
CA ASP A 475 -9.37 -12.33 -5.28
C ASP A 475 -9.94 -13.67 -5.80
N VAL A 476 -9.63 -14.74 -5.06
CA VAL A 476 -10.29 -16.04 -5.25
C VAL A 476 -11.67 -15.97 -4.60
N GLN A 477 -12.72 -16.03 -5.41
CA GLN A 477 -14.11 -15.78 -5.00
C GLN A 477 -14.96 -17.06 -5.08
N THR A 478 -15.97 -17.18 -4.22
CA THR A 478 -16.85 -18.36 -4.13
C THR A 478 -17.74 -18.52 -5.37
N VAL A 479 -18.22 -17.41 -5.93
CA VAL A 479 -18.94 -17.36 -7.21
C VAL A 479 -18.10 -16.64 -8.27
N PRO A 480 -18.29 -16.93 -9.58
CA PRO A 480 -17.65 -16.17 -10.65
C PRO A 480 -17.89 -14.67 -10.47
N THR A 481 -16.81 -13.93 -10.27
CA THR A 481 -16.84 -12.52 -9.88
C THR A 481 -15.99 -11.69 -10.83
N VAL A 482 -16.49 -10.52 -11.21
CA VAL A 482 -15.68 -9.49 -11.90
C VAL A 482 -15.71 -8.21 -11.07
N HIS A 483 -14.53 -7.66 -10.81
CA HIS A 483 -14.34 -6.41 -10.09
C HIS A 483 -14.08 -5.29 -11.11
N ILE A 484 -14.91 -4.24 -11.07
CA ILE A 484 -14.87 -3.10 -12.00
C ILE A 484 -14.62 -1.79 -11.25
N ASN A 485 -14.08 -0.80 -11.97
CA ASN A 485 -13.70 0.50 -11.41
C ASN A 485 -14.90 1.47 -11.33
N GLU A 486 -14.65 2.63 -10.74
CA GLU A 486 -15.62 3.70 -10.54
C GLU A 486 -16.09 4.36 -11.85
N VAL A 487 -15.23 4.43 -12.88
CA VAL A 487 -15.58 5.05 -14.16
C VAL A 487 -16.55 4.21 -14.98
N ASP A 488 -16.57 2.89 -14.77
CA ASP A 488 -17.47 1.97 -15.46
C ASP A 488 -18.86 1.87 -14.78
N LEU A 489 -18.96 2.28 -13.50
CA LEU A 489 -20.18 2.15 -12.70
C LEU A 489 -21.38 2.88 -13.33
N ALA A 490 -21.19 4.10 -13.82
CA ALA A 490 -22.26 4.89 -14.43
C ALA A 490 -22.91 4.15 -15.62
N THR A 491 -22.10 3.45 -16.40
CA THR A 491 -22.55 2.65 -17.55
C THR A 491 -23.39 1.45 -17.10
N VAL A 492 -22.94 0.71 -16.08
CA VAL A 492 -23.65 -0.46 -15.57
C VAL A 492 -24.95 -0.04 -14.90
N THR A 493 -24.92 0.98 -14.05
CA THR A 493 -26.10 1.47 -13.32
C THR A 493 -27.19 1.97 -14.28
N ALA A 494 -26.82 2.75 -15.30
CA ALA A 494 -27.76 3.21 -16.32
C ALA A 494 -28.35 2.07 -17.17
N TYR A 495 -27.63 0.95 -17.29
CA TYR A 495 -28.14 -0.25 -17.95
C TYR A 495 -29.13 -1.01 -17.07
N VAL A 496 -28.80 -1.25 -15.79
CA VAL A 496 -29.66 -1.98 -14.85
C VAL A 496 -31.00 -1.26 -14.64
N ALA A 497 -30.98 0.07 -14.54
CA ALA A 497 -32.17 0.90 -14.35
C ALA A 497 -33.21 0.80 -15.48
N LYS A 498 -32.86 0.26 -16.66
CA LYS A 498 -33.79 0.07 -17.80
C LYS A 498 -34.71 -1.14 -17.63
N GLY A 499 -34.47 -1.99 -16.63
CA GLY A 499 -35.25 -3.19 -16.34
C GLY A 499 -34.86 -4.41 -17.20
N ASN A 500 -35.17 -5.62 -16.70
CA ASN A 500 -34.83 -6.90 -17.33
C ASN A 500 -33.34 -7.05 -17.71
N ALA A 501 -32.45 -6.45 -16.91
CA ALA A 501 -31.02 -6.46 -17.16
C ALA A 501 -30.45 -7.88 -17.07
N THR A 502 -29.56 -8.21 -18.01
CA THR A 502 -28.81 -9.47 -18.00
C THR A 502 -27.32 -9.20 -18.21
N ALA A 503 -26.47 -10.11 -17.74
CA ALA A 503 -25.04 -10.03 -17.94
C ALA A 503 -24.40 -11.41 -18.09
N THR A 504 -23.21 -11.43 -18.66
CA THR A 504 -22.32 -12.58 -18.71
C THR A 504 -20.95 -12.16 -18.17
N ILE A 505 -20.39 -12.96 -17.26
CA ILE A 505 -19.02 -12.83 -16.78
C ILE A 505 -18.17 -13.88 -17.48
N SER A 506 -17.09 -13.47 -18.15
CA SER A 506 -16.19 -14.41 -18.82
C SER A 506 -15.36 -15.23 -17.81
N PRO A 507 -14.83 -16.40 -18.21
CA PRO A 507 -13.68 -17.00 -17.52
C PRO A 507 -12.54 -16.00 -17.36
N SER A 508 -11.73 -16.17 -16.31
CA SER A 508 -10.53 -15.37 -16.08
C SER A 508 -9.43 -15.70 -17.10
N ARG A 509 -8.61 -14.70 -17.42
CA ARG A 509 -7.39 -14.85 -18.23
C ARG A 509 -6.26 -14.07 -17.58
N LEU A 510 -5.11 -14.70 -17.42
CA LEU A 510 -3.89 -14.00 -17.06
C LEU A 510 -3.36 -13.24 -18.28
N GLU A 511 -3.25 -11.93 -18.17
CA GLU A 511 -2.76 -11.06 -19.24
C GLU A 511 -1.52 -10.27 -18.78
N THR A 512 -0.63 -9.97 -19.71
CA THR A 512 0.47 -9.03 -19.47
C THR A 512 -0.06 -7.61 -19.64
N VAL A 513 0.14 -6.78 -18.62
CA VAL A 513 -0.33 -5.39 -18.57
C VAL A 513 0.86 -4.45 -18.39
N GLU A 514 0.63 -3.17 -18.68
CA GLU A 514 1.62 -2.13 -18.39
C GLU A 514 1.81 -1.96 -16.90
N ALA A 515 3.06 -1.84 -16.46
CA ALA A 515 3.38 -1.80 -15.04
C ALA A 515 4.63 -0.97 -14.75
N PRO A 516 4.77 -0.42 -13.54
CA PRO A 516 3.80 -0.50 -12.45
C PRO A 516 2.72 0.59 -12.55
N ALA A 517 1.57 0.31 -11.94
CA ALA A 517 0.65 1.33 -11.43
C ALA A 517 0.69 1.30 -9.90
N VAL A 518 0.48 2.43 -9.25
CA VAL A 518 0.27 2.50 -7.79
C VAL A 518 -1.11 1.93 -7.48
N ALA A 519 -1.18 1.04 -6.48
CA ALA A 519 -2.45 0.56 -5.97
C ALA A 519 -3.17 1.72 -5.28
N ALA A 520 -4.44 1.96 -5.61
CA ALA A 520 -5.17 3.11 -5.07
C ALA A 520 -5.36 3.04 -3.55
N PHE A 521 -5.42 1.84 -2.95
CA PHE A 521 -5.42 1.71 -1.49
C PHE A 521 -4.08 2.13 -0.85
N SER A 522 -2.97 2.18 -1.60
CA SER A 522 -1.66 2.50 -1.03
C SER A 522 -1.72 3.91 -0.43
N SER A 523 -1.49 4.00 0.87
CA SER A 523 -1.43 5.28 1.56
C SER A 523 -0.42 6.23 0.90
N ALA A 524 -0.78 7.51 0.85
CA ALA A 524 -0.07 8.54 0.12
C ALA A 524 0.37 9.67 1.06
N GLY A 525 1.53 10.26 0.73
CA GLY A 525 1.99 11.47 1.37
C GLY A 525 1.15 12.70 1.03
N PRO A 526 1.55 13.87 1.54
CA PRO A 526 2.69 14.09 2.42
C PRO A 526 2.47 13.53 3.84
N SER A 527 3.54 13.39 4.60
CA SER A 527 3.47 13.08 6.03
C SER A 527 3.09 14.35 6.81
N ASN A 528 2.10 14.26 7.70
CA ASN A 528 1.67 15.36 8.55
C ASN A 528 2.68 15.64 9.67
N LEU A 529 3.38 14.60 10.15
CA LEU A 529 4.43 14.68 11.17
C LEU A 529 5.52 15.71 10.84
N ASN A 530 5.79 15.97 9.55
CA ASN A 530 6.84 16.89 9.13
C ASN A 530 6.40 17.93 8.10
N ALA A 531 5.10 18.22 8.02
CA ALA A 531 4.56 19.19 7.06
C ALA A 531 4.84 18.84 5.58
N GLY A 532 5.17 17.59 5.26
CA GLY A 532 5.64 17.16 3.96
C GLY A 532 7.04 17.64 3.58
N GLU A 533 7.89 18.02 4.53
CA GLU A 533 9.30 18.38 4.29
C GLU A 533 10.24 17.15 4.22
N LEU A 534 9.73 15.97 4.57
CA LEU A 534 10.32 14.68 4.23
C LEU A 534 9.35 13.91 3.32
N LEU A 535 9.80 13.56 2.11
CA LEU A 535 8.95 12.82 1.17
C LEU A 535 8.68 11.42 1.71
N LYS A 536 7.39 11.07 1.83
CA LYS A 536 6.90 9.72 2.09
C LYS A 536 5.76 9.39 1.12
N PRO A 537 5.58 8.12 0.72
CA PRO A 537 6.44 6.97 1.01
C PRO A 537 7.83 7.12 0.38
N ASP A 538 8.80 6.27 0.76
CA ASP A 538 10.17 6.36 0.25
C ASP A 538 10.31 5.74 -1.13
N ILE A 539 9.62 4.63 -1.37
CA ILE A 539 9.75 3.80 -2.57
C ILE A 539 8.47 2.97 -2.78
N SER A 540 8.22 2.46 -3.99
CA SER A 540 7.17 1.49 -4.25
C SER A 540 7.72 0.11 -4.62
N ALA A 541 6.99 -0.93 -4.24
CA ALA A 541 7.29 -2.32 -4.59
C ALA A 541 5.99 -3.10 -4.86
N PRO A 542 6.05 -4.28 -5.52
CA PRO A 542 4.86 -5.06 -5.81
C PRO A 542 4.09 -5.40 -4.54
N GLY A 543 2.83 -4.94 -4.46
CA GLY A 543 1.97 -5.13 -3.29
C GLY A 543 0.51 -5.44 -3.64
N GLN A 544 0.19 -5.68 -4.91
CA GLN A 544 -1.17 -6.01 -5.35
C GLN A 544 -1.20 -7.38 -6.03
N ASP A 545 -2.14 -8.22 -5.59
CA ASP A 545 -2.35 -9.59 -6.06
C ASP A 545 -1.08 -10.47 -5.95
N ILE A 546 -0.38 -10.37 -4.80
CA ILE A 546 0.89 -11.06 -4.54
C ILE A 546 0.63 -12.48 -4.06
N VAL A 547 1.18 -13.47 -4.79
CA VAL A 547 1.13 -14.88 -4.41
C VAL A 547 2.27 -15.19 -3.44
N ALA A 548 1.94 -15.67 -2.24
CA ALA A 548 2.92 -16.21 -1.30
C ALA A 548 2.33 -17.36 -0.46
N ALA A 549 3.13 -17.93 0.45
CA ALA A 549 2.62 -18.92 1.39
C ALA A 549 1.59 -18.29 2.34
N PHE A 550 0.67 -19.09 2.84
CA PHE A 550 -0.39 -18.63 3.74
C PHE A 550 -0.66 -19.69 4.81
N SER A 551 -1.34 -19.29 5.90
CA SER A 551 -1.79 -20.24 6.92
C SER A 551 -3.03 -20.97 6.41
N PRO A 552 -3.04 -22.32 6.34
CA PRO A 552 -4.23 -23.08 6.00
C PRO A 552 -5.25 -23.11 7.14
N SER A 553 -4.97 -22.47 8.29
CA SER A 553 -5.84 -22.57 9.47
C SER A 553 -7.22 -21.95 9.24
N ILE A 554 -7.29 -20.92 8.40
CA ILE A 554 -8.53 -20.30 7.93
C ILE A 554 -8.67 -20.62 6.43
N GLY A 555 -9.76 -21.30 6.05
CA GLY A 555 -10.06 -21.60 4.64
C GLY A 555 -9.24 -22.72 3.97
N GLY A 556 -8.23 -23.29 4.64
CA GLY A 556 -7.56 -24.53 4.20
C GLY A 556 -6.54 -24.40 3.06
N ASN A 557 -6.09 -23.19 2.72
CA ASN A 557 -5.15 -22.96 1.61
C ASN A 557 -3.74 -22.64 2.10
N ASP A 558 -2.74 -23.40 1.61
CA ASP A 558 -1.32 -23.18 1.95
C ASP A 558 -0.70 -21.95 1.24
N PHE A 559 -1.42 -21.36 0.28
CA PHE A 559 -0.99 -20.20 -0.50
C PHE A 559 -2.20 -19.30 -0.83
N ALA A 560 -1.97 -17.99 -0.84
CA ALA A 560 -3.00 -16.99 -1.11
C ALA A 560 -2.46 -15.85 -1.99
N LEU A 561 -3.38 -15.15 -2.67
CA LEU A 561 -3.12 -13.86 -3.30
C LEU A 561 -3.57 -12.77 -2.33
N GLU A 562 -2.64 -11.97 -1.86
CA GLU A 562 -2.92 -10.85 -0.96
C GLU A 562 -2.54 -9.52 -1.59
N SER A 563 -3.20 -8.45 -1.13
CA SER A 563 -2.94 -7.09 -1.58
C SER A 563 -2.83 -6.15 -0.39
N GLY A 564 -1.73 -5.40 -0.33
CA GLY A 564 -1.45 -4.43 0.71
C GLY A 564 -0.03 -3.88 0.58
N THR A 565 0.23 -2.72 1.19
CA THR A 565 1.60 -2.27 1.46
C THR A 565 2.35 -3.27 2.34
N SER A 566 1.62 -4.07 3.13
CA SER A 566 2.10 -5.26 3.83
C SER A 566 2.79 -6.29 2.95
N MET A 567 2.41 -6.42 1.67
CA MET A 567 3.06 -7.32 0.70
C MET A 567 4.20 -6.61 -0.05
N ALA A 568 4.19 -5.27 -0.10
CA ALA A 568 5.26 -4.49 -0.70
C ALA A 568 6.50 -4.37 0.21
N ALA A 569 6.30 -4.13 1.50
CA ALA A 569 7.38 -4.07 2.51
C ALA A 569 8.34 -5.28 2.47
N PRO A 570 7.87 -6.55 2.43
CA PRO A 570 8.76 -7.72 2.43
C PRO A 570 9.55 -7.87 1.13
N HIS A 571 9.09 -7.31 0.00
CA HIS A 571 9.92 -7.22 -1.19
C HIS A 571 11.17 -6.36 -0.91
N ILE A 572 10.98 -5.18 -0.31
CA ILE A 572 12.08 -4.28 0.06
C ILE A 572 12.96 -4.90 1.14
N ALA A 573 12.39 -5.55 2.17
CA ALA A 573 13.15 -6.25 3.20
C ALA A 573 14.07 -7.32 2.60
N GLY A 574 13.54 -8.14 1.70
CA GLY A 574 14.33 -9.18 1.02
C GLY A 574 15.39 -8.59 0.08
N ILE A 575 15.11 -7.53 -0.68
CA ILE A 575 16.11 -6.87 -1.53
C ILE A 575 17.20 -6.19 -0.67
N ALA A 576 16.84 -5.56 0.44
CA ALA A 576 17.80 -5.01 1.41
C ALA A 576 18.71 -6.09 1.99
N ALA A 577 18.18 -7.29 2.26
CA ALA A 577 18.98 -8.43 2.68
C ALA A 577 19.99 -8.86 1.60
N LEU A 578 19.62 -8.81 0.32
CA LEU A 578 20.59 -9.04 -0.75
C LEU A 578 21.69 -7.95 -0.77
N LEU A 579 21.32 -6.67 -0.60
CA LEU A 579 22.30 -5.59 -0.54
C LEU A 579 23.27 -5.75 0.63
N LEU A 580 22.77 -6.08 1.84
CA LEU A 580 23.61 -6.31 3.02
C LEU A 580 24.48 -7.56 2.91
N ALA A 581 24.00 -8.61 2.22
CA ALA A 581 24.82 -9.79 1.94
C ALA A 581 26.04 -9.45 1.06
N LYS A 582 25.90 -8.46 0.16
CA LYS A 582 27.01 -7.97 -0.68
C LYS A 582 27.84 -6.90 0.02
N HIS A 583 27.19 -6.02 0.77
CA HIS A 583 27.74 -4.81 1.38
C HIS A 583 27.47 -4.79 2.89
N PRO A 584 28.08 -5.71 3.67
CA PRO A 584 27.75 -5.88 5.09
C PRO A 584 28.14 -4.69 5.98
N GLY A 585 28.91 -3.72 5.45
CA GLY A 585 29.29 -2.49 6.16
C GLY A 585 28.44 -1.26 5.85
N TRP A 586 27.39 -1.40 5.02
CA TRP A 586 26.48 -0.28 4.75
C TRP A 586 25.55 -0.02 5.94
N SER A 587 25.33 1.26 6.25
CA SER A 587 24.30 1.66 7.21
C SER A 587 22.89 1.43 6.66
N PRO A 588 21.85 1.36 7.51
CA PRO A 588 20.46 1.36 7.06
C PRO A 588 20.13 2.52 6.10
N ALA A 589 20.65 3.71 6.37
CA ALA A 589 20.45 4.89 5.51
C ALA A 589 21.15 4.74 4.15
N ALA A 590 22.33 4.13 4.08
CA ALA A 590 23.01 3.84 2.82
C ALA A 590 22.26 2.80 1.98
N VAL A 591 21.73 1.74 2.60
CA VAL A 591 20.88 0.73 1.93
C VAL A 591 19.61 1.39 1.38
N ARG A 592 18.89 2.19 2.19
CA ARG A 592 17.73 2.96 1.74
C ARG A 592 18.08 3.89 0.59
N SER A 593 19.19 4.61 0.70
CA SER A 593 19.65 5.51 -0.36
C SER A 593 19.95 4.78 -1.65
N ALA A 594 20.59 3.61 -1.61
CA ALA A 594 20.86 2.82 -2.79
C ALA A 594 19.57 2.42 -3.51
N LEU A 595 18.59 1.91 -2.74
CA LEU A 595 17.26 1.52 -3.24
C LEU A 595 16.51 2.70 -3.86
N MET A 596 16.43 3.83 -3.15
CA MET A 596 15.69 4.99 -3.62
C MET A 596 16.34 5.64 -4.84
N THR A 597 17.67 5.81 -4.82
CA THR A 597 18.34 6.56 -5.90
C THR A 597 18.44 5.80 -7.21
N SER A 598 18.28 4.47 -7.17
CA SER A 598 18.23 3.60 -8.34
C SER A 598 16.82 3.24 -8.78
N ALA A 599 15.78 3.67 -8.06
CA ALA A 599 14.39 3.39 -8.40
C ALA A 599 13.95 4.05 -9.72
N VAL A 600 12.94 3.47 -10.36
CA VAL A 600 12.41 3.93 -11.66
C VAL A 600 11.04 4.59 -11.50
N ASP A 601 10.88 5.78 -12.07
CA ASP A 601 9.67 6.61 -11.99
C ASP A 601 8.72 6.45 -13.19
N LYS A 602 8.91 5.36 -13.95
CA LYS A 602 8.19 5.08 -15.20
C LYS A 602 7.76 3.63 -15.28
N THR A 603 6.76 3.39 -16.12
CA THR A 603 6.35 2.04 -16.50
C THR A 603 7.41 1.36 -17.37
N ASP A 604 7.25 0.05 -17.54
CA ASP A 604 8.00 -0.80 -18.47
C ASP A 604 7.90 -0.32 -19.94
N LYS A 605 6.92 0.51 -20.27
CA LYS A 605 6.77 1.17 -21.57
C LYS A 605 7.32 2.60 -21.62
N GLY A 606 7.90 3.09 -20.53
CA GLY A 606 8.47 4.43 -20.42
C GLY A 606 7.43 5.55 -20.23
N ASN A 607 6.19 5.20 -19.89
CA ASN A 607 5.13 6.17 -19.57
C ASN A 607 5.17 6.54 -18.08
N PRO A 608 4.52 7.64 -17.66
CA PRO A 608 4.32 7.94 -16.25
C PRO A 608 3.57 6.80 -15.53
N ILE A 609 4.00 6.50 -14.30
CA ILE A 609 3.28 5.59 -13.40
C ILE A 609 1.89 6.17 -13.13
N LYS A 610 0.88 5.29 -13.06
CA LYS A 610 -0.53 5.68 -12.89
C LYS A 610 -1.07 5.32 -11.50
N ILE A 611 -2.11 6.02 -11.07
CA ILE A 611 -3.03 5.62 -9.98
C ILE A 611 -4.46 5.73 -10.51
N GLY A 612 -5.12 4.58 -10.70
CA GLY A 612 -6.35 4.51 -11.49
C GLY A 612 -6.16 5.10 -12.89
N THR A 613 -6.91 6.16 -13.21
CA THR A 613 -6.80 6.87 -14.51
C THR A 613 -5.88 8.10 -14.48
N TYR A 614 -5.32 8.43 -13.31
CA TYR A 614 -4.51 9.63 -13.08
C TYR A 614 -3.01 9.33 -13.13
N ASP A 615 -2.19 10.34 -13.43
CA ASP A 615 -0.74 10.25 -13.21
C ASP A 615 -0.46 10.20 -11.71
N ALA A 616 0.30 9.19 -11.27
CA ALA A 616 0.80 9.13 -9.92
C ALA A 616 1.97 10.11 -9.75
N THR A 617 2.11 10.64 -8.54
CA THR A 617 3.20 11.55 -8.17
C THR A 617 4.16 10.87 -7.20
N PRO A 618 5.32 11.48 -6.90
CA PRO A 618 6.19 10.97 -5.83
C PRO A 618 5.52 10.88 -4.45
N LEU A 619 4.41 11.60 -4.20
CA LEU A 619 3.62 11.41 -2.97
C LEU A 619 2.91 10.05 -2.93
N ASN A 620 2.78 9.36 -4.07
CA ASN A 620 2.16 8.04 -4.18
C ASN A 620 3.18 6.90 -4.21
N TYR A 621 4.35 7.09 -4.85
CA TYR A 621 5.35 6.02 -5.05
C TYR A 621 6.75 6.35 -4.50
N GLY A 622 6.95 7.51 -3.89
CA GLY A 622 8.26 7.95 -3.41
C GLY A 622 9.26 8.16 -4.54
N ALA A 623 10.39 7.46 -4.44
CA ALA A 623 11.43 7.48 -5.46
C ALA A 623 11.04 6.80 -6.77
N GLY A 624 10.05 5.90 -6.74
CA GLY A 624 9.59 5.10 -7.86
C GLY A 624 9.55 3.62 -7.50
N GLN A 625 9.37 2.78 -8.51
CA GLN A 625 9.45 1.34 -8.37
C GLN A 625 10.88 0.90 -8.08
N VAL A 626 11.04 0.03 -7.09
CA VAL A 626 12.34 -0.58 -6.80
C VAL A 626 12.91 -1.29 -8.02
N GLU A 627 14.18 -1.01 -8.31
CA GLU A 627 14.96 -1.71 -9.33
C GLU A 627 16.24 -2.29 -8.71
N PRO A 628 16.22 -3.57 -8.30
CA PRO A 628 17.31 -4.19 -7.55
C PRO A 628 18.67 -4.15 -8.25
N GLY A 629 18.72 -4.34 -9.57
CA GLY A 629 19.97 -4.53 -10.28
C GLY A 629 20.93 -3.35 -10.19
N SER A 630 20.39 -2.14 -10.22
CA SER A 630 21.16 -0.90 -10.15
C SER A 630 21.52 -0.50 -8.71
N ALA A 631 20.81 -1.04 -7.70
CA ALA A 631 21.05 -0.72 -6.29
C ALA A 631 22.35 -1.33 -5.72
N PHE A 632 22.94 -2.34 -6.38
CA PHE A 632 24.21 -2.96 -5.95
C PHE A 632 25.44 -2.10 -6.19
N ASP A 633 25.36 -1.18 -7.15
CA ASP A 633 26.41 -0.21 -7.46
C ASP A 633 25.74 1.13 -7.78
N PRO A 634 25.21 1.83 -6.76
CA PRO A 634 24.46 3.06 -6.97
C PRO A 634 25.39 4.25 -7.28
N GLY A 635 26.71 4.08 -7.16
CA GLY A 635 27.69 5.15 -7.24
C GLY A 635 27.72 6.03 -5.99
N LEU A 636 26.62 6.73 -5.69
CA LEU A 636 26.52 7.60 -4.51
C LEU A 636 25.41 7.17 -3.55
N VAL A 637 25.63 7.40 -2.26
CA VAL A 637 24.59 7.28 -1.22
C VAL A 637 24.49 8.55 -0.38
N TYR A 638 23.27 8.84 0.09
CA TYR A 638 22.93 9.85 1.08
C TYR A 638 22.85 9.17 2.44
N ASP A 639 23.94 9.23 3.20
CA ASP A 639 24.01 8.60 4.53
C ASP A 639 23.55 9.57 5.63
N SER A 640 22.96 9.04 6.69
CA SER A 640 22.50 9.82 7.86
C SER A 640 22.59 8.95 9.11
N ASN A 641 22.84 9.56 10.26
CA ASN A 641 23.03 8.84 11.52
C ASN A 641 22.09 9.34 12.63
N GLN A 642 22.22 8.70 13.80
CA GLN A 642 21.46 9.01 15.00
C GLN A 642 21.44 10.51 15.36
N GLN A 643 22.58 11.21 15.26
CA GLN A 643 22.64 12.64 15.59
C GLN A 643 21.85 13.50 14.60
N ASP A 644 21.86 13.13 13.31
CA ASP A 644 21.07 13.82 12.29
C ASP A 644 19.57 13.65 12.55
N TRP A 645 19.16 12.45 12.97
CA TRP A 645 17.77 12.12 13.29
C TRP A 645 17.27 12.81 14.56
N ILE A 646 18.09 12.92 15.61
CA ILE A 646 17.70 13.68 16.82
C ILE A 646 17.51 15.16 16.50
N LYS A 647 18.41 15.76 15.70
CA LYS A 647 18.26 17.15 15.25
C LYS A 647 16.97 17.35 14.45
N TYR A 648 16.62 16.36 13.61
CA TYR A 648 15.36 16.36 12.88
C TYR A 648 14.16 16.31 13.82
N LEU A 649 14.15 15.41 14.82
CA LEU A 649 13.08 15.33 15.83
C LEU A 649 12.94 16.63 16.62
N CYS A 650 14.05 17.27 16.99
CA CYS A 650 14.02 18.59 17.61
C CYS A 650 13.43 19.67 16.69
N GLY A 651 13.63 19.54 15.37
CA GLY A 651 12.97 20.40 14.37
C GLY A 651 11.45 20.19 14.31
N VAL A 652 11.01 18.92 14.30
CA VAL A 652 9.59 18.56 14.34
C VAL A 652 8.94 19.04 15.64
N SER A 653 9.58 18.77 16.78
CA SER A 653 9.12 19.18 18.10
C SER A 653 8.91 20.69 18.18
N ALA A 654 9.86 21.47 17.66
CA ALA A 654 9.78 22.93 17.64
C ALA A 654 8.68 23.50 16.72
N ASP A 655 8.32 22.82 15.62
CA ASP A 655 7.25 23.28 14.71
C ASP A 655 5.86 22.83 15.17
N ARG A 656 5.72 21.56 15.59
CA ARG A 656 4.42 20.90 15.78
C ARG A 656 4.44 19.77 16.82
N GLY A 657 5.39 19.76 17.75
CA GLY A 657 5.58 18.64 18.68
C GLY A 657 4.36 18.30 19.54
N SER A 658 3.56 19.29 19.92
CA SER A 658 2.33 19.09 20.72
C SER A 658 1.28 18.24 20.02
N ASP A 659 1.29 18.20 18.69
CA ASP A 659 0.24 17.56 17.89
C ASP A 659 0.59 16.10 17.56
N TYR A 660 1.88 15.73 17.73
CA TYR A 660 2.45 14.47 17.25
C TYR A 660 3.28 13.72 18.32
N GLY A 661 2.99 13.90 19.61
CA GLY A 661 3.65 13.14 20.69
C GLY A 661 5.10 13.54 20.98
N LEU A 662 5.54 14.72 20.54
CA LEU A 662 6.92 15.22 20.68
C LEU A 662 7.02 16.52 21.51
N GLY A 663 5.96 16.90 22.22
CA GLY A 663 5.89 18.14 22.99
C GLY A 663 6.88 18.22 24.16
N ASP A 664 7.21 17.08 24.75
CA ASP A 664 8.08 16.96 25.93
C ASP A 664 9.49 16.43 25.56
N LEU A 665 9.93 16.64 24.31
CA LEU A 665 11.24 16.16 23.86
C LEU A 665 12.38 16.96 24.49
N ASP A 666 13.05 16.36 25.48
CA ASP A 666 14.16 16.97 26.20
C ASP A 666 15.50 16.94 25.43
N GLY A 667 16.41 17.86 25.80
CA GLY A 667 17.79 17.89 25.30
C GLY A 667 17.99 18.61 23.95
N CYS A 668 16.92 19.09 23.32
CA CYS A 668 16.98 19.83 22.05
C CYS A 668 17.81 21.13 22.12
N ASP A 669 17.82 21.81 23.27
CA ASP A 669 18.68 22.99 23.48
C ASP A 669 20.18 22.67 23.41
N THR A 670 20.56 21.43 23.71
CA THR A 670 21.97 21.00 23.71
C THR A 670 22.39 20.46 22.33
N ILE A 671 21.54 19.66 21.69
CA ILE A 671 21.85 19.00 20.42
C ILE A 671 21.60 19.91 19.21
N GLY A 672 20.66 20.84 19.34
CA GLY A 672 20.19 21.75 18.31
C GLY A 672 19.08 21.13 17.44
N ALA A 673 18.24 21.98 16.88
CA ALA A 673 17.23 21.61 15.89
C ALA A 673 17.71 21.94 14.47
N ILE A 674 17.23 21.18 13.48
CA ILE A 674 17.34 21.54 12.05
C ILE A 674 15.95 21.80 11.46
N ASP A 675 15.89 22.66 10.44
CA ASP A 675 14.78 22.65 9.49
C ASP A 675 14.66 21.23 8.91
N THR A 676 13.47 20.63 8.97
CA THR A 676 13.28 19.21 8.69
C THR A 676 13.63 18.87 7.24
N ALA A 677 13.51 19.82 6.30
CA ALA A 677 13.93 19.68 4.90
C ALA A 677 15.47 19.54 4.73
N GLN A 678 16.26 19.91 5.75
CA GLN A 678 17.72 19.82 5.75
C GLN A 678 18.26 18.41 6.04
N LEU A 679 17.41 17.47 6.49
CA LEU A 679 17.86 16.11 6.74
C LEU A 679 18.54 15.55 5.49
N ASN A 680 19.69 14.87 5.67
CA ASN A 680 20.44 14.32 4.56
C ASN A 680 19.75 13.06 4.03
N TYR A 681 18.78 13.26 3.15
CA TYR A 681 17.88 12.22 2.66
C TYR A 681 17.94 12.14 1.12
N PRO A 682 17.75 10.94 0.52
CA PRO A 682 17.79 10.74 -0.94
C PRO A 682 16.61 11.33 -1.73
N SER A 683 15.75 12.12 -1.07
CA SER A 683 14.70 12.95 -1.68
C SER A 683 14.82 14.39 -1.19
N ILE A 684 14.21 15.31 -1.93
CA ILE A 684 14.09 16.72 -1.54
C ILE A 684 12.61 17.06 -1.55
N SER A 685 12.04 17.32 -0.38
CA SER A 685 10.67 17.79 -0.25
C SER A 685 10.64 19.14 0.45
N LEU A 686 9.89 20.09 -0.10
CA LEU A 686 9.72 21.44 0.45
C LEU A 686 8.22 21.69 0.64
N GLY A 687 7.70 21.30 1.81
CA GLY A 687 6.27 21.38 2.13
C GLY A 687 5.75 22.80 2.40
N ARG A 688 6.66 23.74 2.68
CA ARG A 688 6.32 25.12 3.08
C ARG A 688 6.94 26.20 2.18
N MET A 689 6.81 26.04 0.87
CA MET A 689 7.48 26.93 -0.09
C MET A 689 6.65 28.18 -0.41
N VAL A 690 7.22 29.36 -0.13
CA VAL A 690 6.65 30.66 -0.55
C VAL A 690 7.56 31.42 -1.51
N GLY A 691 8.87 31.41 -1.26
CA GLY A 691 9.81 32.25 -2.00
C GLY A 691 11.00 31.47 -2.50
N LYS A 692 12.04 31.44 -1.66
CA LYS A 692 13.29 30.76 -1.95
C LYS A 692 13.68 29.95 -0.73
N GLN A 693 14.00 28.68 -0.94
CA GLN A 693 14.54 27.80 0.09
C GLN A 693 15.75 27.07 -0.48
N SER A 694 16.71 26.74 0.37
CA SER A 694 17.90 26.00 -0.02
C SER A 694 18.10 24.83 0.92
N VAL A 695 18.34 23.65 0.36
CA VAL A 695 18.70 22.46 1.14
C VAL A 695 20.12 22.03 0.80
N THR A 696 20.86 21.56 1.80
CA THR A 696 22.20 20.99 1.59
C THR A 696 22.15 19.48 1.76
N ARG A 697 22.83 18.77 0.86
CA ARG A 697 22.99 17.31 0.92
C ARG A 697 24.47 16.95 0.92
N THR A 698 24.77 15.83 1.55
CA THR A 698 26.08 15.18 1.56
C THR A 698 25.95 13.81 0.91
N VAL A 699 26.78 13.52 -0.07
CA VAL A 699 26.81 12.23 -0.77
C VAL A 699 28.16 11.58 -0.62
N THR A 700 28.19 10.27 -0.42
CA THR A 700 29.40 9.46 -0.32
C THR A 700 29.51 8.55 -1.54
N ASN A 701 30.68 8.49 -2.17
CA ASN A 701 30.94 7.57 -3.27
C ASN A 701 31.23 6.16 -2.73
N VAL A 702 30.32 5.22 -2.98
CA VAL A 702 30.41 3.82 -2.54
C VAL A 702 30.92 2.88 -3.63
N SER A 703 31.18 3.40 -4.84
CA SER A 703 31.81 2.62 -5.90
C SER A 703 33.31 2.42 -5.66
N ASP A 704 33.91 1.51 -6.42
CA ASP A 704 35.35 1.22 -6.39
C ASP A 704 36.21 2.22 -7.20
N LYS A 705 35.58 3.23 -7.82
CA LYS A 705 36.23 4.16 -8.76
C LYS A 705 36.08 5.62 -8.33
N THR A 706 37.10 6.41 -8.68
CA THR A 706 36.96 7.88 -8.61
C THR A 706 36.07 8.34 -9.74
N SER A 707 34.98 9.03 -9.40
CA SER A 707 33.94 9.45 -10.35
C SER A 707 33.74 10.96 -10.33
N THR A 708 33.44 11.51 -11.51
CA THR A 708 33.06 12.92 -11.66
C THR A 708 31.57 12.98 -11.95
N TYR A 709 30.80 13.32 -10.93
CA TYR A 709 29.34 13.42 -11.01
C TYR A 709 28.94 14.80 -11.52
N THR A 710 28.03 14.84 -12.48
CA THR A 710 27.40 16.07 -13.00
C THR A 710 25.90 16.04 -12.68
N SER A 711 25.39 17.13 -12.11
CA SER A 711 23.96 17.26 -11.80
C SER A 711 23.13 17.62 -13.02
N SER A 712 21.97 16.99 -13.18
CA SER A 712 20.89 17.37 -14.09
C SER A 712 19.61 17.56 -13.30
N VAL A 713 18.81 18.57 -13.63
CA VAL A 713 17.57 18.87 -12.90
C VAL A 713 16.39 18.94 -13.85
N GLN A 714 15.32 18.24 -13.49
CA GLN A 714 13.96 18.48 -13.96
C GLN A 714 13.28 19.35 -12.91
N ALA A 715 13.14 20.65 -13.19
CA ALA A 715 12.54 21.59 -12.24
C ALA A 715 11.02 21.36 -12.13
N PRO A 716 10.45 21.38 -10.92
CA PRO A 716 9.01 21.32 -10.74
C PRO A 716 8.30 22.47 -11.46
N PRO A 717 7.11 22.26 -12.05
CA PRO A 717 6.34 23.31 -12.71
C PRO A 717 6.16 24.57 -11.84
N GLY A 718 6.56 25.73 -12.36
CA GLY A 718 6.48 27.02 -11.63
C GLY A 718 7.72 27.38 -10.80
N TYR A 719 8.74 26.53 -10.77
CA TYR A 719 9.95 26.73 -9.97
C TYR A 719 11.23 26.78 -10.80
N LYS A 720 12.25 27.45 -10.25
CA LYS A 720 13.64 27.39 -10.73
C LYS A 720 14.49 26.68 -9.70
N VAL A 721 15.39 25.82 -10.17
CA VAL A 721 16.27 25.02 -9.31
C VAL A 721 17.71 25.22 -9.72
N LYS A 722 18.59 25.47 -8.74
CA LYS A 722 20.03 25.64 -8.95
C LYS A 722 20.81 24.75 -8.00
N VAL A 723 21.73 23.96 -8.55
CA VAL A 723 22.62 23.06 -7.79
C VAL A 723 24.03 23.63 -7.76
N THR A 724 24.64 23.71 -6.57
CA THR A 724 26.01 24.24 -6.39
C THR A 724 26.84 23.35 -5.45
N PRO A 725 28.02 22.87 -5.86
CA PRO A 725 28.54 22.89 -7.23
C PRO A 725 27.72 21.98 -8.16
N ALA A 726 27.67 22.27 -9.47
CA ALA A 726 26.96 21.42 -10.45
C ALA A 726 27.79 20.18 -10.88
N LYS A 727 29.06 20.11 -10.48
CA LYS A 727 29.97 19.01 -10.73
C LYS A 727 30.83 18.73 -9.50
N MET A 728 31.02 17.45 -9.16
CA MET A 728 31.83 17.01 -8.03
C MET A 728 32.68 15.81 -8.43
N GLN A 729 33.97 15.86 -8.16
CA GLN A 729 34.85 14.69 -8.29
C GLN A 729 35.04 14.05 -6.91
N ILE A 730 34.66 12.79 -6.77
CA ILE A 730 34.61 12.10 -5.48
C ILE A 730 35.36 10.77 -5.58
N ARG A 731 36.33 10.55 -4.70
CA ARG A 731 37.08 9.29 -4.60
C ARG A 731 36.24 8.23 -3.86
N PRO A 732 36.51 6.93 -4.06
CA PRO A 732 35.89 5.85 -3.28
C PRO A 732 35.99 6.11 -1.78
N GLY A 733 34.87 5.97 -1.06
CA GLY A 733 34.77 6.18 0.39
C GLY A 733 34.83 7.64 0.86
N HIS A 734 34.96 8.62 -0.05
CA HIS A 734 34.92 10.04 0.30
C HIS A 734 33.54 10.65 0.06
N SER A 735 33.24 11.73 0.78
CA SER A 735 31.99 12.47 0.66
C SER A 735 32.18 13.85 0.03
N ALA A 736 31.13 14.38 -0.58
CA ALA A 736 31.04 15.76 -1.03
C ALA A 736 29.69 16.38 -0.67
N ARG A 737 29.66 17.71 -0.52
CA ARG A 737 28.46 18.47 -0.22
C ARG A 737 28.01 19.28 -1.43
N PHE A 738 26.70 19.38 -1.61
CA PHE A 738 26.09 20.30 -2.57
C PHE A 738 24.83 20.93 -2.00
N THR A 739 24.49 22.11 -2.52
CA THR A 739 23.29 22.85 -2.14
C THR A 739 22.34 22.93 -3.34
N VAL A 740 21.05 22.67 -3.08
CA VAL A 740 19.95 22.83 -4.03
C VAL A 740 19.13 24.04 -3.59
N GLU A 741 19.19 25.11 -4.36
CA GLU A 741 18.36 26.30 -4.18
C GLU A 741 17.12 26.18 -5.08
N VAL A 742 15.94 26.20 -4.48
CA VAL A 742 14.65 26.23 -5.19
C VAL A 742 14.07 27.63 -5.04
N THR A 743 13.55 28.20 -6.13
CA THR A 743 12.91 29.51 -6.16
C THR A 743 11.54 29.40 -6.81
N ASN A 744 10.51 29.83 -6.10
CA ASN A 744 9.15 29.96 -6.59
C ASN A 744 9.09 31.14 -7.58
N THR A 745 8.71 30.86 -8.82
CA THR A 745 8.56 31.87 -9.88
C THR A 745 7.12 32.01 -10.38
N GLY A 746 6.19 31.29 -9.77
CA GLY A 746 4.80 31.18 -10.21
C GLY A 746 4.23 29.77 -10.05
N GLY A 747 4.65 29.01 -9.03
CA GLY A 747 4.01 27.74 -8.67
C GLY A 747 2.54 27.95 -8.36
N ALA A 748 1.68 27.01 -8.76
CA ALA A 748 0.25 27.12 -8.49
C ALA A 748 -0.01 27.10 -6.97
N PHE A 749 -0.96 27.91 -6.53
CA PHE A 749 -1.32 28.08 -5.12
C PHE A 749 -1.86 26.76 -4.53
N ASP A 750 -1.39 26.38 -3.34
CA ASP A 750 -1.85 25.19 -2.59
C ASP A 750 -1.84 23.91 -3.43
N THR A 751 -0.75 23.74 -4.20
CA THR A 751 -0.54 22.56 -5.04
C THR A 751 0.86 22.04 -4.86
N TRP A 752 0.94 20.71 -4.93
CA TRP A 752 2.19 19.98 -5.04
C TRP A 752 2.65 19.96 -6.49
N ALA A 753 3.93 20.21 -6.69
CA ALA A 753 4.61 20.10 -7.97
C ALA A 753 5.87 19.25 -7.79
N ASP A 754 6.12 18.36 -8.73
CA ASP A 754 7.24 17.43 -8.68
C ASP A 754 8.22 17.59 -9.85
N GLY A 755 9.42 17.11 -9.61
CA GLY A 755 10.57 17.10 -10.50
C GLY A 755 11.63 16.16 -9.96
N SER A 756 12.87 16.32 -10.41
CA SER A 756 13.97 15.46 -9.94
C SER A 756 15.34 16.12 -10.09
N LEU A 757 16.27 15.67 -9.25
CA LEU A 757 17.71 15.89 -9.37
C LEU A 757 18.37 14.56 -9.70
N THR A 758 19.21 14.50 -10.72
CA THR A 758 19.99 13.30 -11.05
C THR A 758 21.47 13.61 -11.13
N TRP A 759 22.31 12.86 -10.41
CA TRP A 759 23.75 12.85 -10.61
C TRP A 759 24.16 11.74 -11.57
N ARG A 760 25.00 12.08 -12.54
CA ARG A 760 25.50 11.14 -13.56
C ARG A 760 27.01 11.18 -13.63
N ASP A 761 27.63 10.02 -13.77
CA ASP A 761 29.08 9.91 -13.98
C ASP A 761 29.42 9.21 -15.30
N GLN A 762 30.72 9.03 -15.54
CA GLN A 762 31.23 8.35 -16.73
C GLN A 762 31.04 6.83 -16.74
N PHE A 763 30.58 6.23 -15.64
CA PHE A 763 30.37 4.78 -15.49
C PHE A 763 28.90 4.38 -15.58
N LYS A 764 28.03 5.32 -15.98
CA LYS A 764 26.58 5.14 -16.14
C LYS A 764 25.83 5.00 -14.81
N HIS A 765 26.40 5.44 -13.70
CA HIS A 765 25.62 5.63 -12.48
C HIS A 765 24.59 6.75 -12.71
N GLU A 766 23.36 6.50 -12.28
CA GLU A 766 22.27 7.46 -12.27
C GLU A 766 21.71 7.55 -10.85
N VAL A 767 22.07 8.61 -10.12
CA VAL A 767 21.65 8.80 -8.73
C VAL A 767 20.51 9.81 -8.73
N ARG A 768 19.28 9.32 -8.81
CA ARG A 768 18.07 10.15 -8.93
C ARG A 768 17.47 10.42 -7.55
N SER A 769 17.12 11.67 -7.28
CA SER A 769 16.39 12.12 -6.11
C SER A 769 15.11 12.84 -6.55
N PRO A 770 13.92 12.40 -6.13
CA PRO A 770 12.69 13.17 -6.33
C PRO A 770 12.82 14.56 -5.70
N LEU A 771 12.27 15.55 -6.38
CA LEU A 771 12.18 16.93 -5.90
C LEU A 771 10.71 17.33 -5.89
N VAL A 772 10.13 17.50 -4.71
CA VAL A 772 8.71 17.76 -4.52
C VAL A 772 8.55 19.08 -3.76
N VAL A 773 7.66 19.95 -4.23
CA VAL A 773 7.51 21.31 -3.70
C VAL A 773 6.03 21.65 -3.57
N HIS A 774 5.64 22.12 -2.39
CA HIS A 774 4.30 22.61 -2.11
C HIS A 774 4.30 24.13 -1.98
N ASN A 775 3.55 24.82 -2.84
CA ASN A 775 3.35 26.25 -2.66
C ASN A 775 2.30 26.50 -1.58
N SER A 776 2.72 26.76 -0.34
CA SER A 776 1.77 27.09 0.74
C SER A 776 0.93 28.32 0.43
N GLY A 777 1.40 29.18 -0.48
CA GLY A 777 0.69 30.36 -0.94
C GLY A 777 0.61 31.49 0.08
N LEU A 778 0.33 31.19 1.34
CA LEU A 778 0.36 32.12 2.46
C LEU A 778 0.77 31.39 3.74
N VAL A 779 1.87 31.83 4.35
CA VAL A 779 2.29 31.38 5.68
C VAL A 779 2.07 32.51 6.68
N THR A 780 1.16 32.27 7.63
CA THR A 780 0.86 33.15 8.78
C THR A 780 0.77 32.30 10.04
N PRO A 781 0.84 32.90 11.25
CA PRO A 781 0.50 32.19 12.49
C PRO A 781 -0.88 31.52 12.41
N ASP A 782 -1.05 30.40 13.10
CA ASP A 782 -2.30 29.63 13.12
C ASP A 782 -3.35 30.22 14.07
N ALA A 783 -2.91 30.99 15.06
CA ALA A 783 -3.78 31.78 15.91
C ALA A 783 -3.10 33.06 16.35
N ILE A 784 -3.91 34.05 16.74
CA ILE A 784 -3.46 35.32 17.30
C ILE A 784 -4.01 35.43 18.71
N THR A 785 -3.13 35.50 19.71
CA THR A 785 -3.54 35.71 21.10
C THR A 785 -3.06 37.07 21.60
N GLY A 786 -3.95 37.81 22.26
CA GLY A 786 -3.67 39.12 22.87
C GLY A 786 -4.24 39.23 24.29
N LYS A 787 -3.74 40.21 25.06
CA LYS A 787 -4.20 40.50 26.43
C LYS A 787 -4.56 41.97 26.61
N GLY A 788 -5.47 42.25 27.54
CA GLY A 788 -5.88 43.58 27.96
C GLY A 788 -7.02 44.18 27.14
N THR A 789 -7.62 45.24 27.68
CA THR A 789 -8.76 45.96 27.09
C THR A 789 -8.42 46.75 25.81
N PHE A 790 -7.13 46.92 25.52
CA PHE A 790 -6.57 47.46 24.29
C PHE A 790 -5.18 46.86 24.02
N GLY A 791 -4.76 46.85 22.77
CA GLY A 791 -3.42 46.37 22.40
C GLY A 791 -3.19 46.28 20.90
N SER A 792 -1.99 45.87 20.53
CA SER A 792 -1.60 45.66 19.14
C SER A 792 -0.58 44.54 19.01
N LEU A 793 -0.69 43.73 17.96
CA LEU A 793 0.26 42.68 17.61
C LEU A 793 0.67 42.80 16.15
N ARG A 794 1.97 42.67 15.88
CA ARG A 794 2.49 42.56 14.52
C ARG A 794 2.53 41.09 14.12
N ILE A 795 1.93 40.76 12.99
CA ILE A 795 1.90 39.42 12.42
C ILE A 795 2.64 39.41 11.06
N PRO A 796 3.64 38.54 10.88
CA PRO A 796 4.24 38.32 9.56
C PRO A 796 3.31 37.44 8.71
N ALA A 797 3.16 37.79 7.45
CA ALA A 797 2.50 36.98 6.44
C ALA A 797 3.45 36.80 5.25
N GLU A 798 3.97 35.59 5.06
CA GLU A 798 4.84 35.27 3.92
C GLU A 798 3.99 34.77 2.76
N VAL A 799 4.24 35.30 1.56
CA VAL A 799 3.34 35.11 0.42
C VAL A 799 4.06 34.32 -0.68
N GLY A 800 3.42 33.24 -1.13
CA GLY A 800 3.85 32.34 -2.20
C GLY A 800 3.29 32.63 -3.59
N TYR A 801 2.56 33.73 -3.75
CA TYR A 801 1.94 34.09 -5.02
C TYR A 801 2.16 35.57 -5.37
N LYS A 802 1.95 35.88 -6.64
CA LYS A 802 1.94 37.25 -7.16
C LYS A 802 0.52 37.79 -7.15
N GLY A 803 0.30 38.96 -6.58
CA GLY A 803 -1.03 39.58 -6.61
C GLY A 803 -1.25 40.58 -5.49
N GLN A 804 -2.49 40.62 -5.00
CA GLN A 804 -2.89 41.43 -3.86
C GLN A 804 -3.16 40.50 -2.66
N LEU A 805 -2.50 40.77 -1.53
CA LEU A 805 -2.90 40.25 -0.23
C LEU A 805 -3.92 41.22 0.35
N ILE A 806 -5.14 40.75 0.53
CA ILE A 806 -6.23 41.49 1.18
C ILE A 806 -6.39 40.90 2.57
N SER A 807 -6.44 41.76 3.58
CA SER A 807 -6.54 41.38 4.98
C SER A 807 -7.74 42.06 5.60
N GLN A 808 -8.64 41.26 6.15
CA GLN A 808 -9.89 41.72 6.74
C GLN A 808 -10.00 41.17 8.15
N VAL A 809 -10.76 41.85 8.99
CA VAL A 809 -11.05 41.39 10.34
C VAL A 809 -12.55 41.30 10.53
N SER A 810 -12.99 40.25 11.20
CA SER A 810 -14.40 40.06 11.57
C SER A 810 -14.51 40.03 13.08
N GLY A 811 -14.81 41.21 13.63
CA GLY A 811 -15.23 41.42 15.02
C GLY A 811 -14.26 41.00 16.11
N LEU A 812 -14.62 41.38 17.33
CA LEU A 812 -14.25 40.71 18.57
C LEU A 812 -15.57 40.54 19.32
N THR A 813 -16.03 39.31 19.47
CA THR A 813 -17.33 39.02 20.08
C THR A 813 -17.11 38.43 21.47
N SER A 814 -17.78 39.00 22.47
CA SER A 814 -17.89 38.37 23.79
C SER A 814 -18.84 37.18 23.69
N GLY A 815 -18.48 36.07 24.33
CA GLY A 815 -19.30 34.86 24.30
C GLY A 815 -20.67 35.05 24.95
N THR A 816 -21.70 34.43 24.39
CA THR A 816 -23.03 34.34 25.01
C THR A 816 -23.15 33.01 25.73
N SER A 817 -23.43 33.03 27.03
CA SER A 817 -23.38 31.82 27.86
C SER A 817 -24.76 31.40 28.35
N THR A 818 -25.00 30.09 28.31
CA THR A 818 -26.16 29.42 28.91
C THR A 818 -25.67 28.33 29.84
N ALA A 819 -26.21 28.28 31.06
CA ALA A 819 -25.90 27.22 32.01
C ALA A 819 -26.89 26.06 31.86
N VAL A 820 -26.38 24.83 31.96
CA VAL A 820 -27.17 23.60 32.02
C VAL A 820 -26.70 22.74 33.19
N THR A 821 -27.59 21.95 33.77
CA THR A 821 -27.25 20.98 34.82
C THR A 821 -27.65 19.61 34.35
N LEU A 822 -26.69 18.69 34.26
CA LEU A 822 -26.89 17.32 33.85
C LEU A 822 -26.84 16.40 35.08
N LYS A 823 -27.46 15.23 34.98
CA LYS A 823 -27.54 14.27 36.08
C LYS A 823 -27.37 12.82 35.62
N GLY A 824 -26.50 12.10 36.32
CA GLY A 824 -26.19 10.69 36.05
C GLY A 824 -25.20 10.51 34.90
N ASP A 825 -24.76 9.28 34.70
CA ASP A 825 -23.80 8.96 33.63
C ASP A 825 -24.51 8.77 32.28
N GLY A 826 -23.78 9.00 31.19
CA GLY A 826 -24.27 8.84 29.82
C GLY A 826 -24.41 7.37 29.46
N PRO A 827 -25.37 6.98 28.60
CA PRO A 827 -25.41 5.62 28.05
C PRO A 827 -24.21 5.39 27.13
N SER A 828 -23.60 4.19 27.14
CA SER A 828 -22.54 3.86 26.17
C SER A 828 -23.12 3.75 24.76
N TRP A 829 -22.95 4.79 23.94
CA TRP A 829 -23.43 4.87 22.56
C TRP A 829 -22.36 5.53 21.68
N ASP A 830 -22.04 4.94 20.53
CA ASP A 830 -21.17 5.56 19.52
C ASP A 830 -21.99 6.45 18.57
N TRP A 831 -21.80 7.77 18.68
CA TRP A 831 -22.53 8.78 17.91
C TRP A 831 -21.87 9.12 16.57
N SER A 832 -20.65 8.63 16.30
CA SER A 832 -19.92 8.88 15.05
C SER A 832 -20.50 8.10 13.86
N THR A 833 -21.24 7.02 14.15
CA THR A 833 -21.76 6.07 13.16
C THR A 833 -23.28 6.16 12.95
N SER A 834 -24.01 7.01 13.71
CA SER A 834 -25.48 7.03 13.70
C SER A 834 -26.09 8.43 13.48
N ASN A 835 -26.87 8.61 12.41
CA ASN A 835 -27.64 9.83 12.09
C ASN A 835 -28.96 10.01 12.88
N ASN A 836 -29.12 9.43 14.08
CA ASN A 836 -30.36 9.52 14.85
C ASN A 836 -30.10 9.79 16.35
N LEU A 837 -30.48 10.99 16.81
CA LEU A 837 -30.51 11.34 18.24
C LEU A 837 -31.67 10.59 18.95
N PRO A 838 -31.45 9.90 20.08
CA PRO A 838 -32.52 9.29 20.85
C PRO A 838 -33.50 10.34 21.39
N VAL A 839 -34.81 10.09 21.25
CA VAL A 839 -35.86 10.89 21.89
C VAL A 839 -36.79 9.93 22.64
N PRO A 840 -37.01 10.10 23.96
CA PRO A 840 -36.60 11.22 24.82
C PRO A 840 -35.12 11.15 25.28
N LEU A 841 -34.51 12.32 25.52
CA LEU A 841 -33.13 12.42 26.02
C LEU A 841 -33.06 12.12 27.53
N PRO A 842 -32.05 11.37 28.01
CA PRO A 842 -31.80 11.16 29.43
C PRO A 842 -31.35 12.45 30.13
N ALA A 843 -31.41 12.48 31.46
CA ALA A 843 -31.04 13.65 32.26
C ALA A 843 -29.53 13.98 32.23
N SER A 844 -28.70 13.03 31.77
CA SER A 844 -27.27 13.19 31.53
C SER A 844 -26.95 13.93 30.22
N ILE A 845 -27.97 14.33 29.43
CA ILE A 845 -27.78 14.97 28.12
C ILE A 845 -28.57 16.27 28.01
N SER A 846 -27.91 17.34 27.56
CA SER A 846 -28.54 18.60 27.15
C SER A 846 -28.64 18.67 25.63
N ARG A 847 -29.75 19.23 25.13
CA ARG A 847 -29.93 19.60 23.73
C ARG A 847 -30.38 21.05 23.63
N THR A 848 -29.61 21.87 22.91
CA THR A 848 -29.94 23.28 22.64
C THR A 848 -29.79 23.57 21.15
N THR A 849 -30.63 24.43 20.60
CA THR A 849 -30.44 24.95 19.23
C THR A 849 -29.64 26.23 19.27
N LEU A 850 -28.53 26.28 18.55
CA LEU A 850 -27.75 27.50 18.30
C LEU A 850 -28.11 28.07 16.93
N HIS A 851 -28.61 29.30 16.92
CA HIS A 851 -28.80 30.07 15.69
C HIS A 851 -27.51 30.83 15.35
N VAL A 852 -26.94 30.56 14.18
CA VAL A 852 -25.78 31.27 13.62
C VAL A 852 -26.27 32.22 12.54
N PRO A 853 -26.21 33.56 12.76
CA PRO A 853 -26.66 34.54 11.78
C PRO A 853 -25.78 34.59 10.53
N ALA A 854 -26.35 35.08 9.43
CA ALA A 854 -25.59 35.38 8.22
C ALA A 854 -24.47 36.40 8.50
N GLY A 855 -23.29 36.16 7.91
CA GLY A 855 -22.11 37.01 8.10
C GLY A 855 -21.21 36.59 9.28
N THR A 856 -21.62 35.59 10.07
CA THR A 856 -20.75 35.00 11.11
C THR A 856 -19.57 34.28 10.46
N ARG A 857 -18.39 34.45 11.05
CA ARG A 857 -17.11 33.85 10.64
C ARG A 857 -16.52 33.04 11.77
N SER A 858 -16.15 31.80 11.48
CA SER A 858 -15.61 30.81 12.42
C SER A 858 -16.36 30.80 13.76
N PRO A 859 -17.66 30.47 13.78
CA PRO A 859 -18.41 30.36 15.02
C PRO A 859 -17.80 29.27 15.92
N GLU A 860 -17.71 29.51 17.22
CA GLU A 860 -17.18 28.54 18.19
C GLU A 860 -18.19 28.28 19.31
N ILE A 861 -18.22 27.03 19.80
CA ILE A 861 -18.94 26.66 21.02
C ILE A 861 -17.92 26.13 22.01
N HIS A 862 -17.89 26.71 23.20
CA HIS A 862 -17.06 26.29 24.32
C HIS A 862 -17.97 25.79 25.43
N VAL A 863 -17.64 24.65 26.01
CA VAL A 863 -18.34 24.13 27.19
C VAL A 863 -17.32 24.05 28.32
N THR A 864 -17.64 24.67 29.44
CA THR A 864 -16.84 24.59 30.67
C THR A 864 -17.64 23.89 31.75
N SER A 865 -16.97 23.02 32.51
CA SER A 865 -17.58 22.30 33.62
C SER A 865 -17.32 23.03 34.93
N ALA A 866 -18.26 22.94 35.88
CA ALA A 866 -18.05 23.41 37.25
C ALA A 866 -17.05 22.55 38.04
N ARG A 867 -16.71 21.35 37.53
CA ARG A 867 -15.79 20.38 38.11
C ARG A 867 -14.70 19.98 37.10
N PRO A 868 -13.49 19.60 37.57
CA PRO A 868 -12.42 19.12 36.69
C PRO A 868 -12.79 17.79 36.02
N THR A 869 -12.09 17.46 34.94
CA THR A 869 -12.20 16.15 34.29
C THR A 869 -11.43 15.07 35.03
N CYS A 870 -11.94 13.84 35.03
CA CYS A 870 -11.39 12.73 35.82
C CYS A 870 -10.05 12.23 35.29
N SER A 871 -9.86 12.26 33.98
CA SER A 871 -8.64 11.88 33.24
C SER A 871 -7.41 12.76 33.52
N HIS A 872 -7.57 13.88 34.21
CA HIS A 872 -6.50 14.86 34.45
C HIS A 872 -6.32 15.22 35.94
N ILE A 873 -6.84 14.36 36.83
CA ILE A 873 -6.55 14.42 38.26
C ILE A 873 -5.29 13.59 38.53
N ASP A 874 -4.34 14.19 39.25
CA ASP A 874 -3.19 13.47 39.79
C ASP A 874 -3.65 12.77 41.07
N TRP A 875 -3.79 11.45 41.00
CA TRP A 875 -4.36 10.65 42.08
C TRP A 875 -3.36 10.38 43.22
N GLU A 876 -2.09 10.79 43.08
CA GLU A 876 -1.04 10.45 44.05
C GLU A 876 -0.91 11.45 45.22
N ASP A 877 -1.48 12.66 45.13
CA ASP A 877 -1.14 13.77 46.05
C ASP A 877 -2.26 14.30 46.98
N GLU A 878 -3.52 13.82 46.90
CA GLU A 878 -4.60 14.33 47.75
C GLU A 878 -5.33 13.24 48.55
N GLU A 879 -5.27 13.31 49.89
CA GLU A 879 -6.05 12.49 50.85
C GLU A 879 -7.57 12.76 50.81
N GLY A 880 -8.09 13.34 49.72
CA GLY A 880 -9.47 13.77 49.55
C GLY A 880 -10.08 13.22 48.26
N VAL A 881 -11.25 12.61 48.38
CA VAL A 881 -12.09 12.14 47.28
C VAL A 881 -12.53 13.34 46.42
N MET A 882 -11.83 13.64 45.33
CA MET A 882 -12.19 14.75 44.43
C MET A 882 -13.39 14.40 43.56
N GLU A 883 -14.33 15.34 43.47
CA GLU A 883 -15.53 15.28 42.62
C GLU A 883 -15.16 15.71 41.18
N CYS A 884 -15.34 14.81 40.20
CA CYS A 884 -14.95 15.04 38.80
C CYS A 884 -15.98 14.52 37.79
N THR A 885 -15.82 14.92 36.52
CA THR A 885 -16.73 14.52 35.43
C THR A 885 -16.05 14.46 34.07
N GLU A 886 -16.37 13.45 33.25
CA GLU A 886 -16.10 13.45 31.81
C GLU A 886 -17.36 13.77 31.03
N PHE A 887 -17.20 14.50 29.94
CA PHE A 887 -18.31 14.93 29.10
C PHE A 887 -17.88 15.14 27.64
N SER A 888 -18.81 15.05 26.70
CA SER A 888 -18.57 15.39 25.30
C SER A 888 -19.49 16.51 24.80
N LEU A 889 -19.00 17.19 23.77
CA LEU A 889 -19.71 18.24 23.05
C LEU A 889 -19.88 17.79 21.60
N ASN A 890 -21.13 17.57 21.20
CA ASN A 890 -21.51 17.07 19.88
C ASN A 890 -22.38 18.12 19.17
N VAL A 891 -22.17 18.30 17.86
CA VAL A 891 -22.95 19.25 17.05
C VAL A 891 -23.48 18.60 15.80
N TYR A 892 -24.77 18.83 15.54
CA TYR A 892 -25.50 18.37 14.37
C TYR A 892 -26.15 19.55 13.64
N ASP A 893 -26.44 19.39 12.36
CA ASP A 893 -27.35 20.32 11.69
C ASP A 893 -28.82 20.00 12.05
N THR A 894 -29.77 20.82 11.57
CA THR A 894 -31.19 20.61 11.86
C THR A 894 -31.80 19.36 11.24
N SER A 895 -31.11 18.69 10.31
CA SER A 895 -31.52 17.39 9.76
C SER A 895 -31.07 16.21 10.61
N GLY A 896 -30.26 16.46 11.65
CA GLY A 896 -29.66 15.42 12.49
C GLY A 896 -28.34 14.87 11.94
N LYS A 897 -27.80 15.47 10.86
CA LYS A 897 -26.50 15.08 10.31
C LYS A 897 -25.39 15.58 11.23
N PHE A 898 -24.43 14.69 11.51
CA PHE A 898 -23.23 15.03 12.28
C PHE A 898 -22.42 16.15 11.61
N VAL A 899 -21.98 17.13 12.41
CA VAL A 899 -21.14 18.27 11.96
C VAL A 899 -19.75 18.17 12.56
N THR A 900 -19.65 18.09 13.89
CA THR A 900 -18.38 18.04 14.61
C THR A 900 -18.61 17.62 16.06
N ALA A 901 -17.57 17.13 16.73
CA ALA A 901 -17.60 16.82 18.14
C ALA A 901 -16.21 16.85 18.78
N THR A 902 -16.19 16.89 20.10
CA THR A 902 -14.97 16.77 20.89
C THR A 902 -15.29 16.22 22.29
N ALA A 903 -14.35 15.51 22.88
CA ALA A 903 -14.40 15.11 24.29
C ALA A 903 -13.85 16.20 25.22
N SER A 904 -14.16 16.12 26.49
CA SER A 904 -13.64 17.05 27.49
C SER A 904 -12.15 16.92 27.69
N THR A 905 -11.49 18.07 27.82
CA THR A 905 -10.13 18.22 28.33
C THR A 905 -10.20 18.85 29.72
N ARG A 906 -9.06 18.99 30.42
CA ARG A 906 -8.89 19.40 31.84
C ARG A 906 -10.05 20.15 32.53
N ILE A 907 -10.63 21.17 31.89
CA ILE A 907 -11.77 21.95 32.42
C ILE A 907 -12.86 22.28 31.37
N GLY A 908 -12.77 21.75 30.15
CA GLY A 908 -13.65 22.17 29.06
C GLY A 908 -13.52 21.42 27.74
N ALA A 909 -14.46 21.68 26.84
CA ALA A 909 -14.55 21.18 25.47
C ALA A 909 -14.78 22.35 24.51
N LYS A 910 -14.24 22.31 23.29
CA LYS A 910 -14.50 23.35 22.26
C LYS A 910 -14.66 22.76 20.86
N VAL A 911 -15.58 23.31 20.08
CA VAL A 911 -15.76 22.97 18.66
C VAL A 911 -15.93 24.23 17.82
N SER A 912 -15.49 24.16 16.57
CA SER A 912 -15.70 25.20 15.55
C SER A 912 -16.76 24.76 14.56
N LEU A 913 -17.62 25.70 14.15
CA LEU A 913 -18.70 25.46 13.20
C LEU A 913 -18.35 25.97 11.80
N PRO A 914 -19.04 25.46 10.75
CA PRO A 914 -18.93 26.02 9.41
C PRO A 914 -19.30 27.51 9.35
N ASP A 915 -18.62 28.24 8.48
CA ASP A 915 -18.92 29.63 8.14
C ASP A 915 -20.33 29.79 7.53
N GLY A 916 -21.01 30.89 7.85
CA GLY A 916 -22.30 31.23 7.26
C GLY A 916 -23.50 31.09 8.19
N ALA A 917 -24.70 31.26 7.63
CA ALA A 917 -25.93 31.16 8.40
C ALA A 917 -26.37 29.70 8.54
N GLY A 918 -26.80 29.31 9.72
CA GLY A 918 -27.30 27.96 9.97
C GLY A 918 -27.84 27.81 11.38
N ASP A 919 -28.71 26.82 11.55
CA ASP A 919 -29.15 26.37 12.85
C ASP A 919 -28.46 25.05 13.16
N TYR A 920 -27.91 24.94 14.36
CA TYR A 920 -27.20 23.76 14.82
C TYR A 920 -27.81 23.22 16.10
N ILE A 921 -27.89 21.91 16.20
CA ILE A 921 -28.26 21.21 17.42
C ILE A 921 -26.97 20.94 18.19
N VAL A 922 -26.83 21.59 19.35
CA VAL A 922 -25.71 21.42 20.28
C VAL A 922 -26.13 20.45 21.35
N VAL A 923 -25.35 19.38 21.51
CA VAL A 923 -25.57 18.33 22.49
C VAL A 923 -24.38 18.30 23.44
N VAL A 924 -24.67 18.38 24.74
CA VAL A 924 -23.65 18.20 25.79
C VAL A 924 -24.05 16.95 26.57
N GLU A 925 -23.16 15.98 26.59
CA GLU A 925 -23.37 14.70 27.26
C GLU A 925 -22.40 14.57 28.42
N GLN A 926 -22.93 14.35 29.62
CA GLN A 926 -22.15 13.96 30.78
C GLN A 926 -21.93 12.45 30.69
N GLU A 927 -20.77 12.06 30.20
CA GLU A 927 -20.42 10.65 29.96
C GLU A 927 -20.23 9.91 31.28
N PHE A 928 -19.52 10.55 32.21
CA PHE A 928 -19.14 9.92 33.47
C PHE A 928 -19.01 10.96 34.60
N THR A 929 -19.37 10.54 35.81
CA THR A 929 -19.14 11.30 37.04
C THR A 929 -18.54 10.41 38.12
N GLU A 930 -17.52 10.92 38.81
CA GLU A 930 -16.92 10.24 39.95
C GLU A 930 -17.14 11.09 41.21
N ASN A 931 -17.56 10.45 42.29
CA ASN A 931 -17.73 11.04 43.62
C ASN A 931 -18.74 12.20 43.74
N ILE A 932 -19.42 12.57 42.65
CA ILE A 932 -20.44 13.61 42.64
C ILE A 932 -21.73 13.07 43.25
N LYS A 933 -22.16 13.65 44.38
CA LYS A 933 -23.45 13.29 45.00
C LYS A 933 -24.61 13.53 44.03
N ASP A 934 -25.42 12.49 43.81
CA ASP A 934 -26.55 12.46 42.86
C ASP A 934 -26.15 12.64 41.38
N GLY A 935 -24.85 12.54 41.05
CA GLY A 935 -24.30 12.66 39.69
C GLY A 935 -24.60 14.00 39.01
N ALA A 936 -24.89 15.05 39.77
CA ALA A 936 -25.35 16.33 39.23
C ALA A 936 -24.18 17.30 39.02
N ASN A 937 -23.91 17.69 37.76
CA ASN A 937 -22.89 18.67 37.44
C ASN A 937 -23.43 19.82 36.57
N ALA A 938 -22.85 21.01 36.74
CA ALA A 938 -23.21 22.20 35.99
C ALA A 938 -22.19 22.47 34.88
N TYR A 939 -22.71 22.73 33.68
CA TYR A 939 -21.92 23.10 32.51
C TYR A 939 -22.35 24.48 32.02
N THR A 940 -21.38 25.28 31.58
CA THR A 940 -21.63 26.56 30.91
C THR A 940 -21.30 26.40 29.44
N ILE A 941 -22.31 26.52 28.58
CA ILE A 941 -22.20 26.50 27.13
C ILE A 941 -22.08 27.95 26.66
N THR A 942 -20.92 28.32 26.12
CA THR A 942 -20.63 29.65 25.61
C THR A 942 -20.48 29.61 24.10
N SER A 943 -21.32 30.36 23.36
CA SER A 943 -21.18 30.53 21.93
C SER A 943 -20.48 31.85 21.58
N TYR A 944 -19.51 31.78 20.68
CA TYR A 944 -18.83 32.93 20.10
C TYR A 944 -19.21 33.02 18.63
N LEU A 945 -19.79 34.16 18.22
CA LEU A 945 -20.26 34.38 16.86
C LEU A 945 -19.55 35.61 16.24
N PRO A 946 -18.25 35.54 15.89
CA PRO A 946 -17.53 36.66 15.29
C PRO A 946 -18.17 37.13 13.99
N GLY A 947 -18.36 38.43 13.82
CA GLY A 947 -18.96 39.00 12.61
C GLY A 947 -20.49 38.92 12.53
N ALA A 948 -21.16 38.24 13.46
CA ALA A 948 -22.62 38.25 13.53
C ALA A 948 -23.13 39.68 13.78
N PRO A 949 -24.22 40.13 13.11
CA PRO A 949 -24.74 41.48 13.26
C PRO A 949 -25.00 41.86 14.73
N GLY A 950 -24.44 42.99 15.18
CA GLY A 950 -24.61 43.51 16.54
C GLY A 950 -23.77 42.83 17.64
N THR A 951 -22.96 41.83 17.31
CA THR A 951 -22.17 41.08 18.32
C THR A 951 -20.74 41.61 18.51
N SER A 952 -20.25 42.45 17.60
CA SER A 952 -18.91 43.03 17.66
C SER A 952 -18.80 44.02 18.82
N THR A 953 -17.76 43.85 19.62
CA THR A 953 -17.42 44.70 20.77
C THR A 953 -16.11 45.46 20.52
N GLY A 954 -16.02 46.68 21.03
CA GLY A 954 -14.85 47.54 20.84
C GLY A 954 -14.55 47.85 19.36
N ARG A 955 -13.29 48.16 19.07
CA ARG A 955 -12.76 48.40 17.73
C ARG A 955 -11.65 47.40 17.43
N PHE A 956 -11.83 46.62 16.38
CA PHE A 956 -10.85 45.64 15.89
C PHE A 956 -10.41 46.00 14.47
N THR A 957 -9.10 46.11 14.22
CA THR A 957 -8.56 46.57 12.93
C THR A 957 -7.28 45.84 12.55
N ILE A 958 -7.02 45.74 11.24
CA ILE A 958 -5.76 45.26 10.68
C ILE A 958 -5.24 46.27 9.65
N ASP A 959 -3.92 46.46 9.61
CA ASP A 959 -3.23 47.34 8.66
C ASP A 959 -1.91 46.73 8.17
N PRO A 960 -1.55 46.82 6.86
CA PRO A 960 -2.40 47.30 5.76
C PRO A 960 -3.55 46.34 5.44
N LYS A 961 -4.70 46.88 5.04
CA LYS A 961 -5.85 46.08 4.56
C LYS A 961 -5.63 45.44 3.20
N GLN A 962 -4.72 46.02 2.41
CA GLN A 962 -4.38 45.53 1.09
C GLN A 962 -2.92 45.85 0.77
N ARG A 963 -2.21 44.89 0.20
CA ARG A 963 -0.81 45.04 -0.19
C ARG A 963 -0.50 44.23 -1.46
N SER A 964 0.19 44.86 -2.41
CA SER A 964 0.75 44.14 -3.56
C SER A 964 1.93 43.27 -3.12
N VAL A 965 1.94 42.01 -3.53
CA VAL A 965 2.88 40.98 -3.08
C VAL A 965 3.42 40.16 -4.26
N GLN A 966 4.57 39.55 -4.05
CA GLN A 966 5.25 38.63 -4.97
C GLN A 966 5.66 37.37 -4.16
N PRO A 967 5.91 36.22 -4.81
CA PRO A 967 6.46 35.05 -4.15
C PRO A 967 7.71 35.38 -3.32
N GLY A 968 7.72 34.96 -2.05
CA GLY A 968 8.77 35.23 -1.07
C GLY A 968 8.68 36.58 -0.36
N ALA A 969 7.65 37.39 -0.63
CA ALA A 969 7.48 38.65 0.09
C ALA A 969 6.89 38.42 1.49
N THR A 970 7.49 39.04 2.51
CA THR A 970 6.89 39.14 3.85
C THR A 970 6.07 40.43 3.97
N ALA A 971 4.75 40.27 4.06
CA ALA A 971 3.82 41.33 4.42
C ALA A 971 3.68 41.39 5.95
N ASN A 972 4.28 42.40 6.57
CA ASN A 972 4.08 42.66 7.99
C ASN A 972 2.76 43.41 8.20
N LEU A 973 1.84 42.80 8.93
CA LEU A 973 0.53 43.35 9.25
C LEU A 973 0.46 43.65 10.74
N THR A 974 -0.36 44.63 11.14
CA THR A 974 -0.58 44.96 12.55
C THR A 974 -2.06 44.86 12.87
N VAL A 975 -2.39 43.93 13.74
CA VAL A 975 -3.72 43.76 14.33
C VAL A 975 -3.80 44.64 15.58
N ARG A 976 -4.91 45.39 15.75
CA ARG A 976 -5.14 46.27 16.89
C ARG A 976 -6.55 46.10 17.42
N TRP A 977 -6.68 46.13 18.75
CA TRP A 977 -7.96 46.12 19.46
C TRP A 977 -8.02 47.25 20.49
N PHE A 978 -9.22 47.77 20.74
CA PHE A 978 -9.47 48.82 21.71
C PHE A 978 -10.92 48.77 22.22
N GLY A 979 -11.15 49.16 23.46
CA GLY A 979 -12.51 49.37 24.01
C GLY A 979 -13.23 48.09 24.39
N LEU A 980 -12.49 47.07 24.83
CA LEU A 980 -13.05 45.85 25.40
C LEU A 980 -13.33 46.02 26.90
N ALA A 981 -14.34 45.34 27.44
CA ALA A 981 -14.58 45.31 28.88
C ALA A 981 -13.57 44.35 29.56
N PRO A 982 -13.05 44.63 30.76
CA PRO A 982 -12.07 43.77 31.43
C PRO A 982 -12.68 42.44 31.89
N GLY A 983 -11.83 41.41 32.02
CA GLY A 983 -12.20 40.12 32.60
C GLY A 983 -13.04 39.23 31.68
N GLN A 984 -13.02 39.48 30.36
CA GLN A 984 -13.77 38.71 29.38
C GLN A 984 -12.86 38.10 28.31
N ARG A 985 -13.34 37.00 27.71
CA ARG A 985 -12.74 36.42 26.52
C ARG A 985 -13.48 36.94 25.29
N TYR A 986 -12.72 37.43 24.32
CA TYR A 986 -13.23 37.85 23.03
C TYR A 986 -12.62 37.00 21.92
N VAL A 987 -13.46 36.55 21.00
CA VAL A 987 -13.05 35.81 19.80
C VAL A 987 -13.34 36.64 18.56
N GLY A 988 -12.38 36.70 17.67
CA GLY A 988 -12.45 37.36 16.37
C GLY A 988 -11.72 36.53 15.33
N VAL A 989 -11.69 37.00 14.08
CA VAL A 989 -10.85 36.38 13.05
C VAL A 989 -10.18 37.44 12.18
N VAL A 990 -8.99 37.08 11.67
CA VAL A 990 -8.35 37.75 10.53
C VAL A 990 -8.57 36.86 9.30
N GLU A 991 -9.22 37.38 8.27
CA GLU A 991 -9.37 36.70 6.99
C GLU A 991 -8.35 37.25 5.99
N PHE A 992 -7.54 36.36 5.43
CA PHE A 992 -6.64 36.63 4.33
C PHE A 992 -7.26 36.19 3.02
N ARG A 993 -7.16 37.04 2.00
CA ARG A 993 -7.76 36.81 0.68
C ARG A 993 -6.77 37.17 -0.42
N ASN A 994 -6.86 36.48 -1.56
CA ASN A 994 -6.34 36.95 -2.84
C ASN A 994 -7.54 37.42 -3.68
N GLY A 995 -7.31 38.13 -4.79
CA GLY A 995 -8.41 38.65 -5.63
C GLY A 995 -9.41 37.58 -6.12
N ASP A 996 -9.06 36.30 -6.00
CA ASP A 996 -9.82 35.14 -6.47
C ASP A 996 -10.60 34.42 -5.35
N GLY A 997 -10.34 34.69 -4.07
CA GLY A 997 -11.00 33.99 -2.96
C GLY A 997 -10.38 34.19 -1.58
N SER A 998 -10.89 33.46 -0.59
CA SER A 998 -10.29 33.37 0.74
C SER A 998 -9.08 32.43 0.70
N LEU A 999 -8.03 32.79 1.43
CA LEU A 999 -6.77 32.04 1.53
C LEU A 999 -6.67 31.30 2.86
N LYS A 1000 -6.86 32.03 3.96
CA LYS A 1000 -6.72 31.50 5.32
C LYS A 1000 -7.51 32.39 6.27
N THR A 1001 -8.23 31.77 7.20
CA THR A 1001 -8.88 32.45 8.32
C THR A 1001 -8.09 32.13 9.57
N VAL A 1002 -7.58 33.15 10.26
CA VAL A 1002 -6.78 33.01 11.48
C VAL A 1002 -7.64 33.44 12.67
N PRO A 1003 -7.93 32.53 13.63
CA PRO A 1003 -8.64 32.87 14.85
C PRO A 1003 -7.84 33.84 15.71
N VAL A 1004 -8.55 34.76 16.34
CA VAL A 1004 -8.02 35.79 17.23
C VAL A 1004 -8.70 35.64 18.58
N THR A 1005 -7.92 35.45 19.64
CA THR A 1005 -8.40 35.43 21.02
C THR A 1005 -7.80 36.58 21.79
N ILE A 1006 -8.64 37.41 22.41
CA ILE A 1006 -8.20 38.46 23.34
C ILE A 1006 -8.76 38.19 24.73
N GLN A 1007 -7.87 38.15 25.73
CA GLN A 1007 -8.24 38.04 27.14
C GLN A 1007 -8.08 39.42 27.80
N SER A 1008 -9.20 40.10 28.06
CA SER A 1008 -9.24 41.53 28.37
C SER A 1008 -9.00 41.90 29.84
#